data_AF-G4ZLW6-F1
#
_entry.id   AF-G4ZLW6-F1
#
_cell.length_a   1.000
_cell.length_b   1.000
_cell.length_c   1.000
_cell.angle_alpha   90.00
_cell.angle_beta   90.00
_cell.angle_gamma   90.00
#
_symmetry.space_group_name_H-M   'P 1'
#
loop_
_entity.id
_entity.type
_entity.pdbx_description
1 polymer ?
#
loop_
_entity_poly.entity_id
_entity_poly.type
_entity_poly.pdbx_seq_one_letter_code
_entity_poly.pdbx_strand_id
1 'polypeptide(L)'
;MAPSNAEPTATPRVDAAFSSLKTPDDKRNSLVGEPQLATPWASRVPIVGNLLQVLMVAAIVAYAYGQLFYFSDTYTDLSSTIGTWFGVPVGGEKSAGGHSEMVRPTYFFLVAFLPIAASLVFLEVLRHFNVRRITSQSVLSLTRVLRRKPRIFGWVARKMHKRGREFNFELYLEMVALTLGFTCIYNMAFLFLPATRNCVWMEFLNISYANGIKYHRWVGVITVLTALFHCIGYYWSWIRQGEWRENALPCFDCEVGSKEGHDPWMNFFGEIALLAFLAIGLTSIPWVRRKMYNTFYSVHHLFLVGTIFAVLHYNAILAWIFPSVMLYVICRALSSSNGFSPVSVVVARSTAPAGDFKVGQFVYINVPAISKLQWHAFTIASSPRSSPDSLTILLKSLGDWTQELVQYSEDCKKDNVLPTIYVDGYYGGSLEMYDEYSTVCLVGGGIGVTPLFAILEDIVTKLHHGESIRQKVFFIFSFRELSLLEEIHPLLVKIKELDPQEQYFSLHFSLTRAPTTEQLEKTIDHGRLAGKPHASAVRYDSAKVPTPFAMSVRSGTSRVAMYTASFLVTLIVVVLVKYGNKVQAEDENLWPLQNLVEISLLMVVAFVAVFVSIALESKTRVQKSDSRRAYDVAETPQTTVSLALNTDVQTFQDLISEYNVQVGQRPNIPELMQKALEGHKELTSSDPSAVVPGNSTIGVFVSGPEEMKLAVEYAIADIGASHFDVFEEEFEL
;
A
#
# COMPACT_ATOMS: atom_id res chain seq x y z
N MET A 1 -34.56 25.95 60.94
CA MET A 1 -35.50 25.85 59.80
C MET A 1 -34.68 25.69 58.53
N ALA A 2 -34.84 24.59 57.81
CA ALA A 2 -34.39 24.45 56.42
C ALA A 2 -35.32 25.32 55.50
N PRO A 3 -34.99 25.66 54.24
CA PRO A 3 -34.46 24.75 53.23
C PRO A 3 -33.38 25.26 52.27
N SER A 4 -32.92 24.29 51.49
CA SER A 4 -32.00 24.20 50.36
C SER A 4 -32.25 25.14 49.18
N ASN A 5 -31.16 25.57 48.51
CA ASN A 5 -30.91 25.50 47.06
C ASN A 5 -29.96 26.62 46.60
N ALA A 6 -28.71 26.27 46.27
CA ALA A 6 -27.90 26.96 45.25
C ALA A 6 -26.58 26.19 45.05
N GLU A 7 -26.49 25.43 43.96
CA GLU A 7 -25.22 24.91 43.44
C GLU A 7 -24.39 26.05 42.81
N PRO A 8 -23.06 26.06 42.97
CA PRO A 8 -22.20 26.93 42.20
C PRO A 8 -21.87 26.30 40.83
N THR A 9 -22.08 27.10 39.79
CA THR A 9 -21.70 26.89 38.39
C THR A 9 -20.31 26.26 38.22
N ALA A 10 -20.29 25.00 37.80
CA ALA A 10 -19.09 24.33 37.30
C ALA A 10 -19.04 24.44 35.78
N THR A 11 -18.05 25.14 35.26
CA THR A 11 -17.59 25.05 33.87
C THR A 11 -17.23 23.60 33.53
N PRO A 12 -17.75 22.98 32.46
CA PRO A 12 -17.36 21.63 32.11
C PRO A 12 -15.94 21.63 31.56
N ARG A 13 -15.03 21.00 32.31
CA ARG A 13 -13.69 20.62 31.84
C ARG A 13 -13.84 19.62 30.70
N VAL A 14 -13.32 20.00 29.54
CA VAL A 14 -12.88 19.10 28.49
C VAL A 14 -11.68 18.35 29.07
N ASP A 15 -11.86 17.07 29.43
CA ASP A 15 -10.85 16.01 29.57
C ASP A 15 -11.39 14.90 30.49
N ALA A 16 -12.09 13.91 29.90
CA ALA A 16 -12.20 12.50 30.32
C ALA A 16 -13.53 11.86 29.88
N ALA A 17 -13.57 11.25 28.70
CA ALA A 17 -14.53 10.19 28.38
C ALA A 17 -14.01 9.23 27.29
N PHE A 18 -12.72 8.88 27.34
CA PHE A 18 -12.20 7.69 26.68
C PHE A 18 -12.05 6.59 27.72
N SER A 19 -13.08 5.77 27.94
CA SER A 19 -12.95 4.35 28.34
C SER A 19 -14.31 3.72 28.68
N SER A 20 -15.07 3.29 27.68
CA SER A 20 -16.02 2.17 27.81
C SER A 20 -16.48 1.67 26.45
N LEU A 21 -15.55 1.24 25.60
CA LEU A 21 -15.91 0.32 24.51
C LEU A 21 -16.29 -1.03 25.15
N LYS A 22 -17.59 -1.20 25.42
CA LYS A 22 -18.19 -2.51 25.61
C LYS A 22 -17.99 -3.30 24.32
N THR A 23 -17.28 -4.42 24.41
CA THR A 23 -17.28 -5.47 23.39
C THR A 23 -18.71 -5.98 23.21
N PRO A 24 -19.31 -5.93 22.00
CA PRO A 24 -20.54 -6.66 21.73
C PRO A 24 -20.26 -8.16 21.75
N ASP A 25 -21.15 -8.89 22.43
CA ASP A 25 -21.10 -10.34 22.63
C ASP A 25 -21.12 -11.15 21.33
N ASP A 26 -20.58 -12.35 21.46
CA ASP A 26 -20.44 -13.42 20.47
C ASP A 26 -21.60 -13.55 19.48
N LYS A 27 -21.34 -13.23 18.20
CA LYS A 27 -21.83 -13.90 16.97
C LYS A 27 -21.23 -13.22 15.72
N ARG A 28 -19.90 -13.24 15.58
CA ARG A 28 -19.21 -12.80 14.34
C ARG A 28 -19.05 -13.98 13.37
N ASN A 29 -20.01 -14.16 12.48
CA ASN A 29 -19.88 -14.94 11.25
C ASN A 29 -20.08 -14.00 10.06
N SER A 30 -19.06 -13.23 9.66
CA SER A 30 -18.91 -12.62 8.32
C SER A 30 -17.77 -11.60 8.33
N LEU A 31 -16.53 -12.09 8.29
CA LEU A 31 -15.43 -11.36 7.66
C LEU A 31 -14.92 -12.30 6.57
N VAL A 32 -15.67 -12.39 5.49
CA VAL A 32 -15.32 -13.17 4.31
C VAL A 32 -15.01 -12.15 3.23
N GLY A 33 -13.71 -11.89 3.02
CA GLY A 33 -13.27 -11.59 1.66
C GLY A 33 -13.49 -12.86 0.84
N GLU A 34 -13.84 -12.72 -0.44
CA GLU A 34 -14.09 -13.82 -1.38
C GLU A 34 -13.23 -15.05 -1.01
N PRO A 35 -13.83 -16.24 -0.80
CA PRO A 35 -13.05 -17.45 -0.72
C PRO A 35 -12.37 -17.62 -2.07
N GLN A 36 -11.03 -17.48 -2.11
CA GLN A 36 -10.26 -18.16 -3.14
C GLN A 36 -10.69 -19.62 -3.06
N LEU A 37 -11.49 -20.06 -4.04
CA LEU A 37 -11.99 -21.43 -4.11
C LEU A 37 -10.76 -22.32 -3.94
N ALA A 38 -10.67 -22.98 -2.79
CA ALA A 38 -9.55 -23.85 -2.48
C ALA A 38 -9.40 -24.79 -3.66
N THR A 39 -8.20 -24.86 -4.21
CA THR A 39 -7.96 -25.81 -5.30
C THR A 39 -8.41 -27.21 -4.86
N PRO A 40 -8.98 -28.06 -5.75
CA PRO A 40 -9.65 -29.30 -5.35
C PRO A 40 -8.82 -30.29 -4.51
N TRP A 41 -7.49 -30.17 -4.56
CA TRP A 41 -6.58 -30.95 -3.72
C TRP A 41 -6.42 -30.34 -2.31
N ALA A 42 -6.40 -29.01 -2.19
CA ALA A 42 -6.23 -28.30 -0.92
C ALA A 42 -7.44 -28.44 0.00
N SER A 43 -8.65 -28.57 -0.56
CA SER A 43 -9.87 -28.89 0.20
C SER A 43 -9.83 -30.27 0.86
N ARG A 44 -8.98 -31.19 0.37
CA ARG A 44 -8.81 -32.54 0.95
C ARG A 44 -7.85 -32.58 2.14
N VAL A 45 -7.04 -31.53 2.34
CA VAL A 45 -5.99 -31.49 3.38
C VAL A 45 -5.99 -30.16 4.18
N PRO A 46 -7.12 -29.74 4.78
CA PRO A 46 -7.24 -28.43 5.46
C PRO A 46 -6.26 -28.25 6.64
N ILE A 47 -5.83 -29.35 7.26
CA ILE A 47 -4.84 -29.35 8.35
C ILE A 47 -3.48 -28.78 7.89
N VAL A 48 -3.10 -29.01 6.63
CA VAL A 48 -1.85 -28.50 6.05
C VAL A 48 -1.88 -26.98 5.98
N GLY A 49 -3.01 -26.37 5.61
CA GLY A 49 -3.18 -24.92 5.63
C GLY A 49 -3.00 -24.31 7.03
N ASN A 50 -3.61 -24.92 8.05
CA ASN A 50 -3.43 -24.46 9.43
C ASN A 50 -1.99 -24.63 9.92
N LEU A 51 -1.34 -25.74 9.60
CA LEU A 51 0.05 -25.99 9.93
C LEU A 51 0.99 -24.97 9.28
N LEU A 52 0.76 -24.67 7.99
CA LEU A 52 1.53 -23.65 7.25
C LEU A 52 1.35 -22.26 7.86
N GLN A 53 0.15 -21.90 8.32
CA GLN A 53 -0.05 -20.63 9.05
C GLN A 53 0.75 -20.57 10.36
N VAL A 54 0.77 -21.65 11.13
CA VAL A 54 1.54 -21.73 12.39
C VAL A 54 3.05 -21.65 12.09
N LEU A 55 3.55 -22.40 11.10
CA LEU A 55 4.95 -22.39 10.70
C LEU A 55 5.39 -21.01 10.20
N MET A 56 4.52 -20.31 9.48
CA MET A 56 4.77 -18.97 9.00
C MET A 56 4.84 -17.95 10.15
N VAL A 57 3.92 -18.02 11.12
CA VAL A 57 3.98 -17.18 12.34
C VAL A 57 5.26 -17.50 13.13
N ALA A 58 5.61 -18.78 13.28
CA ALA A 58 6.83 -19.20 13.94
C ALA A 58 8.07 -18.65 13.22
N ALA A 59 8.07 -18.62 11.89
CA ALA A 59 9.15 -18.04 11.09
C ALA A 59 9.27 -16.51 11.30
N ILE A 60 8.15 -15.78 11.34
CA ILE A 60 8.15 -14.34 11.62
C ILE A 60 8.62 -14.05 13.05
N VAL A 61 8.18 -14.84 14.02
CA VAL A 61 8.63 -14.73 15.42
C VAL A 61 10.12 -15.05 15.52
N ALA A 62 10.59 -16.10 14.83
CA ALA A 62 12.01 -16.44 14.77
C ALA A 62 12.83 -15.31 14.13
N TYR A 63 12.33 -14.65 13.08
CA TYR A 63 12.96 -13.46 12.52
C TYR A 63 13.04 -12.33 13.55
N ALA A 64 11.88 -11.90 14.07
CA ALA A 64 11.76 -10.71 14.91
C ALA A 64 12.49 -10.85 16.25
N TYR A 65 12.32 -11.98 16.95
CA TYR A 65 12.97 -12.24 18.24
C TYR A 65 14.39 -12.76 18.07
N GLY A 66 14.66 -13.46 16.98
CA GLY A 66 16.00 -13.92 16.66
C GLY A 66 16.97 -12.75 16.53
N GLN A 67 16.56 -11.64 15.90
CA GLN A 67 17.38 -10.43 15.88
C GLN A 67 17.72 -9.90 17.29
N LEU A 68 16.80 -10.01 18.26
CA LEU A 68 17.03 -9.59 19.64
C LEU A 68 17.99 -10.52 20.38
N PHE A 69 17.98 -11.83 20.07
CA PHE A 69 18.89 -12.79 20.68
C PHE A 69 20.35 -12.56 20.35
N TYR A 70 20.66 -11.85 19.26
CA TYR A 70 22.03 -11.44 18.92
C TYR A 70 22.73 -10.68 20.07
N PHE A 71 21.95 -9.99 20.92
CA PHE A 71 22.45 -9.22 22.05
C PHE A 71 22.32 -9.91 23.41
N SER A 72 21.89 -11.17 23.45
CA SER A 72 21.77 -11.93 24.70
C SER A 72 22.89 -12.95 24.84
N ASP A 73 23.07 -13.44 26.07
CA ASP A 73 23.94 -14.60 26.36
C ASP A 73 23.53 -15.85 25.54
N THR A 74 22.29 -15.88 25.04
CA THR A 74 21.83 -16.93 24.13
C THR A 74 22.56 -16.91 22.79
N TYR A 75 22.94 -15.75 22.27
CA TYR A 75 23.79 -15.68 21.08
C TYR A 75 25.18 -16.22 21.35
N THR A 76 25.78 -16.02 22.53
CA THR A 76 27.10 -16.59 22.83
C THR A 76 27.08 -18.11 22.81
N ASP A 77 26.03 -18.73 23.34
CA ASP A 77 25.87 -20.19 23.31
C ASP A 77 25.60 -20.72 21.89
N LEU A 78 24.74 -20.03 21.14
CA LEU A 78 24.37 -20.42 19.78
C LEU A 78 25.51 -20.16 18.78
N SER A 79 26.25 -19.07 18.92
CA SER A 79 27.42 -18.75 18.10
C SER A 79 28.57 -19.71 18.37
N SER A 80 28.77 -20.14 19.63
CA SER A 80 29.69 -21.22 19.97
C SER A 80 29.29 -22.53 19.27
N THR A 81 28.00 -22.88 19.32
CA THR A 81 27.46 -24.07 18.63
C THR A 81 27.68 -24.00 17.11
N ILE A 82 27.33 -22.88 16.48
CA ILE A 82 27.56 -22.67 15.04
C ILE A 82 29.06 -22.68 14.74
N GLY A 83 29.90 -22.16 15.64
CA GLY A 83 31.36 -22.21 15.53
C GLY A 83 31.89 -23.63 15.38
N THR A 84 31.33 -24.60 16.09
CA THR A 84 31.73 -26.01 15.95
C THR A 84 31.49 -26.57 14.55
N TRP A 85 30.47 -26.08 13.82
CA TRP A 85 30.21 -26.51 12.44
C TRP A 85 31.33 -26.09 11.48
N PHE A 86 32.08 -25.05 11.84
CA PHE A 86 33.18 -24.49 11.08
C PHE A 86 34.54 -24.77 11.72
N GLY A 87 34.61 -25.75 12.63
CA GLY A 87 35.86 -26.21 13.25
C GLY A 87 36.42 -25.27 14.33
N VAL A 88 35.63 -24.33 14.86
CA VAL A 88 36.04 -23.43 15.95
C VAL A 88 35.88 -24.14 17.31
N PRO A 89 36.94 -24.30 18.12
CA PRO A 89 36.87 -24.98 19.40
C PRO A 89 36.08 -24.18 20.45
N VAL A 90 35.27 -24.90 21.24
CA VAL A 90 34.43 -24.32 22.30
C VAL A 90 35.31 -23.82 23.44
N GLY A 91 35.39 -22.50 23.62
CA GLY A 91 36.11 -21.85 24.73
C GLY A 91 37.62 -21.62 24.52
N GLY A 92 38.16 -21.78 23.31
CA GLY A 92 39.56 -21.51 22.97
C GLY A 92 39.84 -20.06 22.53
N GLU A 93 41.11 -19.64 22.60
CA GLU A 93 41.56 -18.35 22.04
C GLU A 93 41.22 -18.26 20.54
N LYS A 94 40.83 -17.06 20.09
CA LYS A 94 40.37 -16.74 18.72
C LYS A 94 41.36 -17.13 17.59
N SER A 95 42.54 -17.66 17.90
CA SER A 95 43.59 -18.09 16.97
C SER A 95 43.69 -19.61 16.78
N ALA A 96 42.91 -20.43 17.50
CA ALA A 96 43.06 -21.89 17.49
C ALA A 96 42.19 -22.60 16.43
N GLY A 97 42.38 -22.29 15.14
CA GLY A 97 41.82 -23.04 14.01
C GLY A 97 40.29 -22.95 13.80
N GLY A 98 39.86 -23.06 12.53
CA GLY A 98 38.46 -23.01 12.10
C GLY A 98 38.02 -21.67 11.48
N HIS A 99 36.89 -21.68 10.77
CA HIS A 99 36.35 -20.52 10.03
C HIS A 99 35.36 -19.71 10.90
N SER A 100 35.87 -19.03 11.91
CA SER A 100 35.06 -18.20 12.83
C SER A 100 34.29 -17.07 12.13
N GLU A 101 34.76 -16.63 10.96
CA GLU A 101 34.12 -15.67 10.07
C GLU A 101 32.74 -16.15 9.57
N MET A 102 32.50 -17.46 9.52
CA MET A 102 31.25 -18.06 9.02
C MET A 102 30.13 -18.10 10.06
N VAL A 103 30.45 -17.86 11.33
CA VAL A 103 29.48 -17.96 12.45
C VAL A 103 28.38 -16.92 12.36
N ARG A 104 28.76 -15.65 12.14
CA ARG A 104 27.80 -14.54 12.00
C ARG A 104 26.89 -14.69 10.77
N PRO A 105 27.41 -14.94 9.55
CA PRO A 105 26.58 -15.22 8.36
C PRO A 105 25.60 -16.35 8.57
N THR A 106 26.06 -17.45 9.14
CA THR A 106 25.23 -18.65 9.33
C THR A 106 24.11 -18.37 10.31
N TYR A 107 24.40 -17.63 11.38
CA TYR A 107 23.37 -17.15 12.30
C TYR A 107 22.33 -16.28 11.58
N PHE A 108 22.75 -15.24 10.86
CA PHE A 108 21.82 -14.38 10.12
C PHE A 108 21.09 -15.14 8.99
N PHE A 109 21.71 -16.13 8.36
CA PHE A 109 21.05 -16.97 7.38
C PHE A 109 19.92 -17.78 8.02
N LEU A 110 20.17 -18.46 9.14
CA LEU A 110 19.18 -19.30 9.81
C LEU A 110 18.09 -18.50 10.52
N VAL A 111 18.44 -17.35 11.07
CA VAL A 111 17.58 -16.56 11.96
C VAL A 111 16.92 -15.38 11.24
N ALA A 112 17.54 -14.86 10.18
CA ALA A 112 17.01 -13.74 9.39
C ALA A 112 16.47 -14.20 8.02
N PHE A 113 17.29 -14.90 7.24
CA PHE A 113 16.95 -15.22 5.85
C PHE A 113 15.98 -16.38 5.70
N LEU A 114 16.32 -17.55 6.26
CA LEU A 114 15.55 -18.79 6.16
C LEU A 114 14.10 -18.59 6.61
N PRO A 115 13.81 -17.88 7.73
CA PRO A 115 12.43 -17.69 8.16
C PRO A 115 11.64 -16.83 7.17
N ILE A 116 12.23 -15.76 6.61
CA ILE A 116 11.57 -14.93 5.60
C ILE A 116 11.34 -15.71 4.31
N ALA A 117 12.36 -16.43 3.81
CA ALA A 117 12.24 -17.24 2.61
C ALA A 117 11.18 -18.33 2.76
N ALA A 118 11.17 -19.02 3.91
CA ALA A 118 10.14 -20.01 4.25
C ALA A 118 8.75 -19.37 4.33
N SER A 119 8.60 -18.18 4.94
CA SER A 119 7.34 -17.44 4.98
C SER A 119 6.83 -17.11 3.57
N LEU A 120 7.69 -16.74 2.63
CA LEU A 120 7.31 -16.46 1.23
C LEU A 120 6.78 -17.73 0.53
N VAL A 121 7.46 -18.86 0.71
CA VAL A 121 7.02 -20.15 0.17
C VAL A 121 5.68 -20.58 0.79
N PHE A 122 5.55 -20.47 2.12
CA PHE A 122 4.32 -20.82 2.81
C PHE A 122 3.15 -19.92 2.39
N LEU A 123 3.39 -18.63 2.17
CA LEU A 123 2.36 -17.69 1.70
C LEU A 123 1.83 -18.10 0.32
N GLU A 124 2.71 -18.45 -0.62
CA GLU A 124 2.29 -18.89 -1.95
C GLU A 124 1.51 -20.21 -1.88
N VAL A 125 1.96 -21.15 -1.05
CA VAL A 125 1.23 -22.41 -0.84
C VAL A 125 -0.12 -22.17 -0.17
N LEU A 126 -0.19 -21.24 0.80
CA LEU A 126 -1.42 -20.90 1.53
C LEU A 126 -2.50 -20.29 0.64
N ARG A 127 -2.16 -19.64 -0.48
CA ARG A 127 -3.14 -19.17 -1.49
C ARG A 127 -3.98 -20.29 -2.10
N HIS A 128 -3.48 -21.52 -2.09
CA HIS A 128 -4.25 -22.67 -2.56
C HIS A 128 -5.30 -23.17 -1.56
N PHE A 129 -5.18 -22.75 -0.29
CA PHE A 129 -6.05 -23.17 0.80
C PHE A 129 -7.01 -22.05 1.18
N ASN A 130 -8.28 -22.39 1.44
CA ASN A 130 -9.27 -21.45 1.98
C ASN A 130 -9.07 -21.30 3.50
N VAL A 131 -7.88 -20.84 3.92
CA VAL A 131 -7.57 -20.71 5.34
C VAL A 131 -8.14 -19.39 5.84
N ARG A 132 -9.28 -19.46 6.55
CA ARG A 132 -9.76 -18.34 7.37
C ARG A 132 -8.59 -17.83 8.20
N ARG A 133 -8.33 -16.52 8.16
CA ARG A 133 -7.29 -15.88 8.97
C ARG A 133 -7.52 -16.18 10.45
N ILE A 134 -6.76 -17.14 11.00
CA ILE A 134 -6.71 -17.42 12.45
C ILE A 134 -5.97 -16.27 13.19
N THR A 135 -5.54 -15.23 12.48
CA THR A 135 -4.65 -14.20 12.99
C THR A 135 -5.32 -13.07 13.79
N SER A 136 -6.63 -13.07 13.99
CA SER A 136 -7.27 -12.08 14.88
C SER A 136 -7.34 -12.57 16.33
N GLN A 137 -8.03 -13.69 16.61
CA GLN A 137 -8.24 -14.13 17.98
C GLN A 137 -6.97 -14.64 18.67
N SER A 138 -6.12 -15.40 17.96
CA SER A 138 -4.87 -15.92 18.52
C SER A 138 -3.82 -14.85 18.73
N VAL A 139 -3.73 -13.86 17.82
CA VAL A 139 -2.87 -12.67 17.99
C VAL A 139 -3.41 -11.76 19.08
N LEU A 140 -4.74 -11.61 19.21
CA LEU A 140 -5.37 -10.90 20.33
C LEU A 140 -5.19 -11.62 21.67
N SER A 141 -5.09 -12.96 21.66
CA SER A 141 -4.77 -13.76 22.84
C SER A 141 -3.28 -13.61 23.21
N LEU A 142 -2.39 -13.67 22.21
CA LEU A 142 -0.96 -13.45 22.37
C LEU A 142 -0.65 -12.02 22.85
N THR A 143 -1.28 -11.00 22.27
CA THR A 143 -1.15 -9.61 22.74
C THR A 143 -1.74 -9.39 24.13
N ARG A 144 -2.81 -10.11 24.51
CA ARG A 144 -3.29 -10.16 25.91
C ARG A 144 -2.27 -10.81 26.85
N VAL A 145 -1.56 -11.84 26.40
CA VAL A 145 -0.47 -12.48 27.16
C VAL A 145 0.76 -11.55 27.26
N LEU A 146 1.15 -10.89 26.17
CA LEU A 146 2.26 -9.93 26.11
C LEU A 146 1.97 -8.64 26.90
N ARG A 147 0.69 -8.26 27.07
CA ARG A 147 0.26 -7.17 27.96
C ARG A 147 0.41 -7.50 29.45
N ARG A 148 0.56 -8.77 29.83
CA ARG A 148 0.83 -9.15 31.23
C ARG A 148 2.33 -8.96 31.48
N LYS A 149 2.69 -8.12 32.46
CA LYS A 149 4.09 -7.95 32.93
C LYS A 149 4.74 -9.34 33.13
N PRO A 150 5.71 -9.75 32.29
CA PRO A 150 6.34 -11.05 32.45
C PRO A 150 7.12 -11.06 33.76
N ARG A 151 6.76 -11.98 34.68
CA ARG A 151 7.48 -12.15 35.97
C ARG A 151 8.97 -12.45 35.80
N ILE A 152 9.37 -12.94 34.62
CA ILE A 152 10.75 -13.22 34.21
C ILE A 152 11.63 -11.96 34.19
N PHE A 153 11.11 -10.81 33.75
CA PHE A 153 11.89 -9.56 33.74
C PHE A 153 12.26 -9.11 35.17
N GLY A 154 11.40 -9.36 36.15
CA GLY A 154 11.71 -9.11 37.56
C GLY A 154 12.76 -10.06 38.15
N TRP A 155 12.96 -11.25 37.56
CA TRP A 155 14.03 -12.18 37.96
C TRP A 155 15.37 -11.80 37.31
N VAL A 156 15.36 -11.44 36.01
CA VAL A 156 16.55 -10.96 35.29
C VAL A 156 17.08 -9.66 35.90
N ALA A 157 16.21 -8.67 36.17
CA ALA A 157 16.61 -7.42 36.81
C ALA A 157 17.25 -7.63 38.20
N ARG A 158 16.71 -8.57 39.01
CA ARG A 158 17.29 -8.94 40.32
C ARG A 158 18.62 -9.70 40.21
N LYS A 159 18.84 -10.44 39.13
CA LYS A 159 20.10 -11.15 38.88
C LYS A 159 21.18 -10.21 38.35
N MET A 160 20.82 -9.19 37.56
CA MET A 160 21.74 -8.14 37.11
C MET A 160 22.18 -7.22 38.26
N HIS A 161 21.28 -6.93 39.21
CA HIS A 161 21.61 -6.13 40.40
C HIS A 161 22.61 -6.80 41.37
N LYS A 162 22.81 -8.13 41.27
CA LYS A 162 23.76 -8.89 42.11
C LYS A 162 25.20 -8.91 41.63
N ARG A 163 25.51 -8.38 40.43
CA ARG A 163 26.89 -8.21 39.95
C ARG A 163 27.29 -6.74 40.10
N GLY A 164 27.78 -6.40 41.29
CA GLY A 164 28.38 -5.10 41.57
C GLY A 164 29.59 -4.84 40.68
N ARG A 165 29.38 -4.07 39.61
CA ARG A 165 30.42 -3.24 38.99
C ARG A 165 29.97 -1.80 39.20
N GLU A 166 30.84 -0.97 39.76
CA GLU A 166 30.60 0.47 39.81
C GLU A 166 30.51 0.97 38.36
N PHE A 167 29.31 1.40 37.95
CA PHE A 167 29.12 1.94 36.61
C PHE A 167 29.59 3.38 36.60
N ASN A 168 30.66 3.66 35.85
CA ASN A 168 31.02 5.03 35.49
C ASN A 168 29.85 5.65 34.70
N PHE A 169 29.44 6.87 35.05
CA PHE A 169 28.31 7.55 34.41
C PHE A 169 28.53 7.74 32.90
N GLU A 170 29.76 7.97 32.45
CA GLU A 170 30.08 8.07 31.01
C GLU A 170 29.84 6.75 30.28
N LEU A 171 30.30 5.65 30.88
CA LEU A 171 30.05 4.30 30.36
C LEU A 171 28.54 4.00 30.29
N TYR A 172 27.77 4.47 31.28
CA TYR A 172 26.31 4.35 31.25
C TYR A 172 25.68 5.16 30.11
N LEU A 173 26.14 6.40 29.89
CA LEU A 173 25.69 7.24 28.77
C LEU A 173 25.99 6.59 27.42
N GLU A 174 27.19 6.05 27.23
CA GLU A 174 27.58 5.35 26.01
C GLU A 174 26.75 4.08 25.77
N MET A 175 26.45 3.31 26.83
CA MET A 175 25.56 2.16 26.72
C MET A 175 24.14 2.55 26.30
N VAL A 176 23.61 3.64 26.84
CA VAL A 176 22.29 4.17 26.45
C VAL A 176 22.32 4.64 25.00
N ALA A 177 23.35 5.40 24.61
CA ALA A 177 23.54 5.89 23.25
C ALA A 177 23.63 4.73 22.24
N LEU A 178 24.43 3.70 22.54
CA LEU A 178 24.56 2.50 21.71
C LEU A 178 23.23 1.75 21.57
N THR A 179 22.46 1.63 22.66
CA THR A 179 21.13 1.01 22.64
C THR A 179 20.15 1.77 21.74
N LEU A 180 20.20 3.10 21.76
CA LEU A 180 19.41 3.94 20.86
C LEU A 180 19.84 3.76 19.39
N GLY A 181 21.14 3.60 19.13
CA GLY A 181 21.68 3.27 17.80
C GLY A 181 21.14 1.95 17.27
N PHE A 182 21.15 0.88 18.07
CA PHE A 182 20.54 -0.40 17.70
C PHE A 182 19.02 -0.33 17.53
N THR A 183 18.34 0.50 18.33
CA THR A 183 16.90 0.74 18.17
C THR A 183 16.63 1.43 16.83
N CYS A 184 17.47 2.40 16.43
CA CYS A 184 17.41 3.03 15.11
C CYS A 184 17.56 1.99 13.99
N ILE A 185 18.58 1.13 14.06
CA ILE A 185 18.81 0.04 13.10
C ILE A 185 17.60 -0.88 13.00
N TYR A 186 17.04 -1.29 14.14
CA TYR A 186 15.84 -2.13 14.17
C TYR A 186 14.66 -1.45 13.45
N ASN A 187 14.43 -0.16 13.70
CA ASN A 187 13.36 0.58 13.01
C ASN A 187 13.62 0.69 11.50
N MET A 188 14.88 0.94 11.09
CA MET A 188 15.27 0.98 9.68
C MET A 188 14.99 -0.35 8.96
N ALA A 189 15.13 -1.49 9.64
CA ALA A 189 14.81 -2.80 9.08
C ALA A 189 13.35 -2.92 8.61
N PHE A 190 12.41 -2.16 9.21
CA PHE A 190 11.00 -2.16 8.81
C PHE A 190 10.58 -0.92 8.01
N LEU A 191 11.41 0.13 7.99
CA LEU A 191 11.06 1.44 7.41
C LEU A 191 10.73 1.37 5.91
N PHE A 192 11.43 0.52 5.16
CA PHE A 192 11.28 0.36 3.71
C PHE A 192 10.10 -0.53 3.28
N LEU A 193 9.59 -1.38 4.18
CA LEU A 193 8.49 -2.31 3.86
C LEU A 193 7.19 -1.57 3.47
N PRO A 194 6.67 -0.62 4.28
CA PRO A 194 5.46 0.13 3.93
C PRO A 194 5.69 1.22 2.87
N ALA A 195 6.94 1.43 2.42
CA ALA A 195 7.26 2.53 1.51
C ALA A 195 6.84 2.26 0.05
N THR A 196 6.65 0.99 -0.33
CA THR A 196 6.27 0.62 -1.71
C THR A 196 4.84 0.12 -1.80
N ARG A 197 4.12 0.55 -2.84
CA ARG A 197 2.67 0.32 -3.00
C ARG A 197 2.26 -1.16 -3.10
N ASN A 198 3.13 -1.99 -3.68
CA ASN A 198 2.94 -3.43 -3.88
C ASN A 198 3.90 -4.28 -3.03
N CYS A 199 4.25 -3.81 -1.82
CA CYS A 199 5.09 -4.62 -0.95
C CYS A 199 4.38 -5.94 -0.60
N VAL A 200 5.05 -7.06 -0.86
CA VAL A 200 4.56 -8.42 -0.55
C VAL A 200 4.13 -8.53 0.92
N TRP A 201 4.79 -7.81 1.82
CA TRP A 201 4.48 -7.82 3.24
C TRP A 201 3.12 -7.18 3.57
N MET A 202 2.74 -6.12 2.84
CA MET A 202 1.42 -5.49 3.00
C MET A 202 0.32 -6.35 2.39
N GLU A 203 0.57 -6.97 1.23
CA GLU A 203 -0.33 -7.94 0.60
C GLU A 203 -0.57 -9.14 1.54
N PHE A 204 0.49 -9.66 2.15
CA PHE A 204 0.45 -10.75 3.12
C PHE A 204 -0.46 -10.44 4.32
N LEU A 205 -0.23 -9.28 4.94
CA LEU A 205 -1.00 -8.84 6.11
C LEU A 205 -2.37 -8.27 5.74
N ASN A 206 -2.68 -8.13 4.44
CA ASN A 206 -3.85 -7.41 3.91
C ASN A 206 -3.99 -6.04 4.58
N ILE A 207 -2.86 -5.34 4.66
CA ILE A 207 -2.81 -3.95 5.09
C ILE A 207 -2.90 -3.12 3.81
N SER A 208 -3.90 -2.26 3.71
CA SER A 208 -4.01 -1.33 2.58
C SER A 208 -2.80 -0.41 2.55
N TYR A 209 -2.40 0.06 1.36
CA TYR A 209 -1.29 1.01 1.23
C TYR A 209 -1.52 2.28 2.09
N ALA A 210 -2.76 2.79 2.11
CA ALA A 210 -3.17 3.92 2.94
C ALA A 210 -2.90 3.69 4.43
N ASN A 211 -3.09 2.47 4.94
CA ASN A 211 -2.73 2.12 6.32
C ASN A 211 -1.24 1.84 6.50
N GLY A 212 -0.59 1.23 5.50
CA GLY A 212 0.85 1.00 5.45
C GLY A 212 1.67 2.28 5.62
N ILE A 213 1.33 3.35 4.88
CA ILE A 213 2.04 4.62 4.98
C ILE A 213 1.85 5.29 6.34
N LYS A 214 0.76 5.00 7.08
CA LYS A 214 0.63 5.39 8.49
C LYS A 214 1.81 4.77 9.26
N TYR A 215 2.02 3.46 9.18
CA TYR A 215 3.17 2.81 9.84
C TYR A 215 4.53 3.37 9.41
N HIS A 216 4.74 3.63 8.12
CA HIS A 216 5.97 4.27 7.63
C HIS A 216 6.27 5.58 8.37
N ARG A 217 5.25 6.44 8.55
CA ARG A 217 5.41 7.72 9.27
C ARG A 217 5.79 7.51 10.74
N TRP A 218 5.12 6.59 11.44
CA TRP A 218 5.42 6.30 12.84
C TRP A 218 6.84 5.77 13.03
N VAL A 219 7.22 4.74 12.26
CA VAL A 219 8.56 4.14 12.31
C VAL A 219 9.63 5.15 11.89
N GLY A 220 9.35 5.98 10.88
CA GLY A 220 10.26 7.03 10.41
C GLY A 220 10.55 8.07 11.50
N VAL A 221 9.52 8.57 12.19
CA VAL A 221 9.71 9.50 13.32
C VAL A 221 10.55 8.87 14.43
N ILE A 222 10.25 7.61 14.81
CA ILE A 222 11.02 6.92 15.85
C ILE A 222 12.48 6.76 15.41
N THR A 223 12.73 6.37 14.15
CA THR A 223 14.08 6.22 13.58
C THR A 223 14.88 7.52 13.73
N VAL A 224 14.34 8.65 13.27
CA VAL A 224 15.00 9.96 13.35
C VAL A 224 15.27 10.36 14.79
N LEU A 225 14.31 10.19 15.70
CA LEU A 225 14.50 10.51 17.11
C LEU A 225 15.57 9.63 17.77
N THR A 226 15.56 8.32 17.50
CA THR A 226 16.56 7.40 18.04
C THR A 226 17.96 7.68 17.51
N ALA A 227 18.10 8.05 16.22
CA ALA A 227 19.38 8.49 15.65
C ALA A 227 19.88 9.79 16.30
N LEU A 228 18.98 10.77 16.51
CA LEU A 228 19.31 12.02 17.17
C LEU A 228 19.80 11.80 18.61
N PHE A 229 19.05 11.03 19.41
CA PHE A 229 19.43 10.78 20.81
C PHE A 229 20.65 9.87 20.94
N HIS A 230 20.87 8.95 19.99
CA HIS A 230 22.11 8.18 19.88
C HIS A 230 23.32 9.12 19.74
N CYS A 231 23.28 10.08 18.81
CA CYS A 231 24.34 11.06 18.62
C CYS A 231 24.52 11.98 19.84
N ILE A 232 23.43 12.48 20.43
CA ILE A 232 23.49 13.35 21.62
C ILE A 232 24.16 12.62 22.79
N GLY A 233 23.88 11.33 22.99
CA GLY A 233 24.50 10.55 24.07
C GLY A 233 26.01 10.44 23.93
N TYR A 234 26.51 10.17 22.71
CA TYR A 234 27.95 10.13 22.43
C TYR A 234 28.60 11.51 22.55
N TYR A 235 27.98 12.55 21.99
CA TYR A 235 28.48 13.91 22.11
C TYR A 235 28.58 14.37 23.57
N TRP A 236 27.57 14.04 24.39
CA TRP A 236 27.62 14.33 25.82
C TRP A 236 28.82 13.63 26.48
N SER A 237 28.97 12.33 26.24
CA SER A 237 30.09 11.54 26.79
C SER A 237 31.44 12.12 26.39
N TRP A 238 31.65 12.39 25.10
CA TRP A 238 32.91 12.91 24.58
C TRP A 238 33.24 14.32 25.06
N ILE A 239 32.22 15.20 25.20
CA ILE A 239 32.41 16.55 25.76
C ILE A 239 32.87 16.45 27.22
N ARG A 240 32.34 15.51 28.00
CA ARG A 240 32.75 15.32 29.40
C ARG A 240 34.14 14.72 29.55
N GLN A 241 34.55 13.88 28.61
CA GLN A 241 35.87 13.27 28.56
C GLN A 241 36.94 14.21 27.94
N GLY A 242 36.51 15.27 27.25
CA GLY A 242 37.41 16.21 26.58
C GLY A 242 37.86 15.77 25.18
N GLU A 243 37.32 14.67 24.66
CA GLU A 243 37.74 14.00 23.42
C GLU A 243 36.76 14.23 22.25
N TRP A 244 35.86 15.22 22.36
CA TRP A 244 34.85 15.49 21.33
C TRP A 244 35.44 15.74 19.94
N ARG A 245 36.49 16.55 19.84
CA ARG A 245 37.08 16.92 18.55
C ARG A 245 37.74 15.73 17.86
N GLU A 246 38.35 14.85 18.65
CA GLU A 246 39.07 13.66 18.17
C GLU A 246 38.10 12.59 17.67
N ASN A 247 36.94 12.43 18.33
CA ASN A 247 35.97 11.40 17.99
C ASN A 247 34.93 11.83 16.93
N ALA A 248 34.57 13.12 16.87
CA ALA A 248 33.52 13.61 15.97
C ALA A 248 34.04 13.99 14.57
N LEU A 249 35.26 14.53 14.48
CA LEU A 249 35.82 15.03 13.23
C LEU A 249 36.76 14.00 12.58
N PRO A 250 36.74 13.88 11.25
CA PRO A 250 37.66 12.99 10.56
C PRO A 250 39.09 13.54 10.64
N CYS A 251 40.06 12.63 10.74
CA CYS A 251 41.47 12.96 10.58
C CYS A 251 41.87 12.85 9.10
N PHE A 252 42.52 13.88 8.56
CA PHE A 252 42.98 13.91 7.15
C PHE A 252 44.44 13.49 6.98
N ASP A 253 45.22 13.55 8.06
CA ASP A 253 46.65 13.19 8.09
C ASP A 253 46.89 11.79 8.70
N CYS A 254 45.82 10.98 8.84
CA CYS A 254 45.87 9.64 9.42
C CYS A 254 45.57 8.58 8.36
N GLU A 255 46.08 7.36 8.58
CA GLU A 255 45.64 6.19 7.82
C GLU A 255 44.21 5.81 8.25
N VAL A 256 43.27 5.79 7.30
CA VAL A 256 41.83 5.57 7.54
C VAL A 256 41.54 4.17 8.10
N GLY A 257 42.39 3.18 7.78
CA GLY A 257 42.31 1.82 8.31
C GLY A 257 42.96 1.64 9.68
N SER A 258 43.78 2.60 10.13
CA SER A 258 44.41 2.52 11.45
C SER A 258 43.38 2.62 12.57
N LYS A 259 43.71 2.11 13.77
CA LYS A 259 42.82 2.24 14.94
C LYS A 259 42.49 3.68 15.30
N GLU A 260 43.41 4.61 15.04
CA GLU A 260 43.24 6.03 15.32
C GLU A 260 42.36 6.72 14.25
N GLY A 261 42.39 6.23 13.00
CA GLY A 261 41.59 6.80 11.90
C GLY A 261 40.22 6.17 11.74
N HIS A 262 40.07 4.87 12.01
CA HIS A 262 38.85 4.13 11.75
C HIS A 262 37.64 4.71 12.49
N ASP A 263 37.74 4.91 13.80
CA ASP A 263 36.60 5.32 14.63
C ASP A 263 36.13 6.76 14.34
N PRO A 264 37.02 7.76 14.19
CA PRO A 264 36.61 9.11 13.79
C PRO A 264 35.96 9.17 12.40
N TRP A 265 36.51 8.44 11.42
CA TRP A 265 35.90 8.35 10.08
C TRP A 265 34.54 7.65 10.11
N MET A 266 34.42 6.57 10.87
CA MET A 266 33.17 5.86 11.12
C MET A 266 32.12 6.80 11.72
N ASN A 267 32.48 7.58 12.75
CA ASN A 267 31.59 8.54 13.41
C ASN A 267 31.16 9.65 12.45
N PHE A 268 32.09 10.21 11.67
CA PHE A 268 31.81 11.24 10.69
C PHE A 268 30.79 10.79 9.62
N PHE A 269 30.89 9.54 9.15
CA PHE A 269 29.85 8.97 8.27
C PHE A 269 28.48 8.88 8.97
N GLY A 270 28.46 8.58 10.26
CA GLY A 270 27.24 8.61 11.08
C GLY A 270 26.62 9.99 11.17
N GLU A 271 27.43 11.05 11.25
CA GLU A 271 26.96 12.45 11.25
C GLU A 271 26.30 12.83 9.92
N ILE A 272 26.91 12.46 8.79
CA ILE A 272 26.31 12.68 7.45
C ILE A 272 24.97 11.96 7.34
N ALA A 273 24.88 10.72 7.83
CA ALA A 273 23.63 9.97 7.87
C ALA A 273 22.56 10.66 8.72
N LEU A 274 22.94 11.16 9.91
CA LEU A 274 22.04 11.90 10.79
C LEU A 274 21.53 13.20 10.14
N LEU A 275 22.40 13.98 9.50
CA LEU A 275 22.01 15.20 8.80
C LEU A 275 20.97 14.92 7.70
N ALA A 276 21.16 13.84 6.93
CA ALA A 276 20.17 13.40 5.96
C ALA A 276 18.84 13.02 6.64
N PHE A 277 18.86 12.24 7.72
CA PHE A 277 17.66 11.85 8.46
C PHE A 277 16.93 13.04 9.10
N LEU A 278 17.64 14.04 9.60
CA LEU A 278 17.05 15.26 10.15
C LEU A 278 16.40 16.11 9.05
N ALA A 279 17.05 16.26 7.89
CA ALA A 279 16.47 16.97 6.75
C ALA A 279 15.18 16.29 6.24
N ILE A 280 15.18 14.96 6.17
CA ILE A 280 13.99 14.15 5.86
C ILE A 280 12.92 14.36 6.92
N GLY A 281 13.27 14.26 8.21
CA GLY A 281 12.33 14.43 9.32
C GLY A 281 11.66 15.80 9.33
N LEU A 282 12.43 16.87 9.14
CA LEU A 282 11.94 18.25 9.13
C LEU A 282 10.97 18.51 7.97
N THR A 283 11.31 18.04 6.78
CA THR A 283 10.45 18.21 5.60
C THR A 283 9.23 17.28 5.60
N SER A 284 9.25 16.20 6.38
CA SER A 284 8.14 15.25 6.54
C SER A 284 7.06 15.70 7.53
N ILE A 285 7.27 16.82 8.24
CA ILE A 285 6.27 17.41 9.15
C ILE A 285 4.99 17.71 8.38
N PRO A 286 3.79 17.41 8.93
CA PRO A 286 2.51 17.56 8.21
C PRO A 286 2.30 18.93 7.59
N TRP A 287 2.74 20.00 8.26
CA TRP A 287 2.64 21.36 7.75
C TRP A 287 3.48 21.57 6.48
N VAL A 288 4.75 21.13 6.49
CA VAL A 288 5.65 21.26 5.34
C VAL A 288 5.18 20.38 4.19
N ARG A 289 4.88 19.11 4.45
CA ARG A 289 4.41 18.16 3.42
C ARG A 289 3.13 18.63 2.73
N ARG A 290 2.19 19.24 3.46
CA ARG A 290 0.90 19.71 2.91
C ARG A 290 1.01 21.03 2.14
N LYS A 291 1.93 21.93 2.50
CA LYS A 291 2.09 23.23 1.83
C LYS A 291 3.19 23.26 0.77
N MET A 292 4.22 22.43 0.94
CA MET A 292 5.44 22.42 0.13
C MET A 292 5.77 20.99 -0.31
N TYR A 293 4.81 20.33 -0.96
CA TYR A 293 4.93 18.92 -1.33
C TYR A 293 6.17 18.62 -2.20
N ASN A 294 6.49 19.49 -3.17
CA ASN A 294 7.67 19.31 -4.04
C ASN A 294 9.00 19.34 -3.27
N THR A 295 9.11 20.22 -2.26
CA THR A 295 10.29 20.27 -1.38
C THR A 295 10.37 19.02 -0.53
N PHE A 296 9.26 18.61 0.09
CA PHE A 296 9.18 17.35 0.83
C PHE A 296 9.64 16.18 -0.05
N TYR A 297 9.03 16.01 -1.22
CA TYR A 297 9.31 14.92 -2.14
C TYR A 297 10.80 14.89 -2.55
N SER A 298 11.37 16.04 -2.90
CA SER A 298 12.78 16.13 -3.33
C SER A 298 13.75 15.81 -2.19
N VAL A 299 13.56 16.41 -1.02
CA VAL A 299 14.42 16.17 0.16
C VAL A 299 14.28 14.75 0.70
N HIS A 300 13.09 14.14 0.57
CA HIS A 300 12.89 12.76 1.02
C HIS A 300 13.83 11.77 0.35
N HIS A 301 14.25 12.02 -0.91
CA HIS A 301 15.22 11.18 -1.63
C HIS A 301 16.60 11.10 -0.97
N LEU A 302 16.92 12.00 -0.03
CA LEU A 302 18.11 11.89 0.81
C LEU A 302 18.12 10.60 1.64
N PHE A 303 17.02 9.82 1.68
CA PHE A 303 17.02 8.48 2.27
C PHE A 303 18.10 7.58 1.65
N LEU A 304 18.42 7.74 0.36
CA LEU A 304 19.50 6.99 -0.30
C LEU A 304 20.86 7.35 0.31
N VAL A 305 21.14 8.65 0.41
CA VAL A 305 22.37 9.17 1.02
C VAL A 305 22.46 8.71 2.48
N GLY A 306 21.41 8.93 3.28
CA GLY A 306 21.39 8.53 4.69
C GLY A 306 21.57 7.02 4.90
N THR A 307 21.01 6.19 4.03
CA THR A 307 21.17 4.72 4.12
C THR A 307 22.58 4.28 3.78
N ILE A 308 23.18 4.84 2.72
CA ILE A 308 24.57 4.55 2.33
C ILE A 308 25.53 4.95 3.45
N PHE A 309 25.39 6.16 3.99
CA PHE A 309 26.25 6.64 5.06
C PHE A 309 26.00 5.91 6.40
N ALA A 310 24.79 5.42 6.67
CA ALA A 310 24.53 4.53 7.81
C ALA A 310 25.25 3.17 7.68
N VAL A 311 25.38 2.64 6.45
CA VAL A 311 26.18 1.44 6.18
C VAL A 311 27.67 1.71 6.33
N LEU A 312 28.14 2.87 5.87
CA LEU A 312 29.53 3.30 6.07
C LEU A 312 29.85 3.50 7.56
N HIS A 313 28.93 4.05 8.34
CA HIS A 313 29.04 4.17 9.79
C HIS A 313 29.07 2.81 10.50
N TYR A 314 28.25 1.85 10.07
CA TYR A 314 28.24 0.52 10.70
C TYR A 314 27.85 -0.56 9.69
N ASN A 315 28.85 -1.19 9.06
CA ASN A 315 28.64 -2.16 7.97
C ASN A 315 27.64 -3.27 8.32
N ALA A 316 27.66 -3.74 9.57
CA ALA A 316 26.79 -4.84 9.99
C ALA A 316 25.28 -4.48 9.94
N ILE A 317 24.91 -3.20 9.81
CA ILE A 317 23.52 -2.78 9.52
C ILE A 317 22.98 -3.44 8.25
N LEU A 318 23.84 -3.78 7.27
CA LEU A 318 23.44 -4.43 6.03
C LEU A 318 22.63 -5.70 6.27
N ALA A 319 23.03 -6.53 7.23
CA ALA A 319 22.30 -7.76 7.54
C ALA A 319 20.86 -7.51 8.04
N TRP A 320 20.65 -6.36 8.70
CA TRP A 320 19.36 -5.97 9.27
C TRP A 320 18.43 -5.39 8.22
N ILE A 321 18.95 -4.52 7.35
CA ILE A 321 18.16 -3.83 6.32
C ILE A 321 18.06 -4.62 5.01
N PHE A 322 18.88 -5.65 4.82
CA PHE A 322 18.92 -6.44 3.58
C PHE A 322 17.53 -6.90 3.12
N PRO A 323 16.68 -7.53 3.95
CA PRO A 323 15.39 -8.02 3.46
C PRO A 323 14.45 -6.91 3.01
N SER A 324 14.41 -5.78 3.73
CA SER A 324 13.49 -4.69 3.43
C SER A 324 13.96 -3.82 2.28
N VAL A 325 15.27 -3.56 2.17
CA VAL A 325 15.87 -2.88 1.01
C VAL A 325 15.72 -3.74 -0.25
N MET A 326 15.90 -5.06 -0.15
CA MET A 326 15.69 -5.99 -1.26
C MET A 326 14.26 -5.91 -1.79
N LEU A 327 13.26 -6.03 -0.91
CA LEU A 327 11.86 -5.91 -1.30
C LEU A 327 11.55 -4.54 -1.89
N TYR A 328 12.09 -3.46 -1.30
CA TYR A 328 11.94 -2.12 -1.82
C TYR A 328 12.47 -2.00 -3.25
N VAL A 329 13.70 -2.47 -3.50
CA VAL A 329 14.34 -2.42 -4.83
C VAL A 329 13.57 -3.27 -5.84
N ILE A 330 13.13 -4.48 -5.47
CA ILE A 330 12.35 -5.34 -6.36
C ILE A 330 11.02 -4.68 -6.73
N CYS A 331 10.28 -4.16 -5.73
CA CYS A 331 9.01 -3.48 -5.96
C CYS A 331 9.19 -2.21 -6.81
N ARG A 332 10.27 -1.45 -6.61
CA ARG A 332 10.59 -0.28 -7.44
C ARG A 332 11.03 -0.65 -8.84
N ALA A 333 11.77 -1.74 -9.03
CA ALA A 333 12.14 -2.25 -10.34
C ALA A 333 10.89 -2.68 -11.13
N LEU A 334 9.95 -3.39 -10.50
CA LEU A 334 8.65 -3.75 -11.09
C LEU A 334 7.84 -2.51 -11.48
N SER A 335 7.65 -1.56 -10.56
CA SER A 335 6.93 -0.30 -10.82
C SER A 335 7.59 0.51 -11.95
N SER A 336 8.92 0.59 -11.97
CA SER A 336 9.66 1.25 -13.06
C SER A 336 9.46 0.51 -14.39
N SER A 337 9.35 -0.83 -14.36
CA SER A 337 9.12 -1.63 -15.55
C SER A 337 7.75 -1.41 -16.19
N ASN A 338 6.72 -1.23 -15.35
CA ASN A 338 5.38 -0.83 -15.78
C ASN A 338 5.43 0.54 -16.50
N GLY A 339 6.27 1.45 -16.01
CA GLY A 339 6.49 2.77 -16.60
C GLY A 339 7.37 2.82 -17.87
N PHE A 340 7.86 1.70 -18.42
CA PHE A 340 8.66 1.73 -19.66
C PHE A 340 7.84 1.58 -20.96
N SER A 341 6.56 1.23 -20.84
CA SER A 341 5.64 1.12 -21.97
C SER A 341 4.67 2.30 -21.95
N PRO A 342 4.72 3.20 -22.94
CA PRO A 342 3.70 4.24 -23.07
C PRO A 342 2.35 3.55 -23.32
N VAL A 343 1.35 3.94 -22.55
CA VAL A 343 -0.03 3.48 -22.71
C VAL A 343 -0.76 4.59 -23.43
N SER A 344 -1.44 4.26 -24.54
CA SER A 344 -2.40 5.18 -25.13
C SER A 344 -3.50 5.41 -24.11
N VAL A 345 -3.47 6.54 -23.41
CA VAL A 345 -4.59 6.99 -22.59
C VAL A 345 -5.15 8.21 -23.29
N VAL A 346 -6.01 7.94 -24.27
CA VAL A 346 -7.12 8.83 -24.56
C VAL A 346 -8.23 8.43 -23.58
N VAL A 347 -9.17 9.32 -23.31
CA VAL A 347 -10.52 8.92 -22.91
C VAL A 347 -11.14 8.07 -24.04
N ALA A 348 -10.61 6.86 -24.29
CA ALA A 348 -11.08 5.85 -25.25
C ALA A 348 -10.09 4.65 -25.36
N ARG A 349 -10.63 3.46 -25.10
CA ARG A 349 -10.45 2.19 -25.85
C ARG A 349 -9.07 1.91 -26.43
N SER A 350 -8.25 1.13 -25.70
CA SER A 350 -7.27 0.27 -26.35
C SER A 350 -8.05 -0.78 -27.17
N THR A 351 -7.47 -1.32 -28.23
CA THR A 351 -8.11 -2.29 -29.16
C THR A 351 -7.57 -3.71 -28.97
N ALA A 352 -7.10 -4.01 -27.77
CA ALA A 352 -6.59 -5.32 -27.40
C ALA A 352 -6.95 -5.59 -25.93
N PRO A 353 -7.18 -6.87 -25.54
CA PRO A 353 -7.67 -7.23 -24.21
C PRO A 353 -6.82 -6.56 -23.13
N ALA A 354 -7.35 -5.50 -22.53
CA ALA A 354 -6.71 -4.80 -21.44
C ALA A 354 -6.70 -5.75 -20.24
N GLY A 355 -5.56 -5.80 -19.55
CA GLY A 355 -5.35 -6.80 -18.51
C GLY A 355 -6.37 -6.72 -17.38
N ASP A 356 -6.70 -7.87 -16.80
CA ASP A 356 -7.58 -8.16 -15.65
C ASP A 356 -7.58 -7.12 -14.50
N PHE A 357 -8.06 -5.90 -14.73
CA PHE A 357 -8.38 -5.01 -13.61
C PHE A 357 -9.71 -5.42 -13.03
N LYS A 358 -9.85 -5.16 -11.73
CA LYS A 358 -11.06 -5.42 -10.98
C LYS A 358 -11.76 -4.11 -10.66
N VAL A 359 -13.07 -4.18 -10.47
CA VAL A 359 -13.88 -3.03 -10.08
C VAL A 359 -13.35 -2.45 -8.77
N GLY A 360 -13.22 -1.12 -8.69
CA GLY A 360 -12.71 -0.41 -7.51
C GLY A 360 -11.18 -0.26 -7.44
N GLN A 361 -10.44 -0.81 -8.40
CA GLN A 361 -9.00 -0.60 -8.47
C GLN A 361 -8.64 0.79 -9.04
N PHE A 362 -7.41 1.20 -8.77
CA PHE A 362 -6.86 2.47 -9.24
C PHE A 362 -5.48 2.28 -9.89
N VAL A 363 -5.06 3.28 -10.67
CA VAL A 363 -3.77 3.31 -11.36
C VAL A 363 -3.03 4.60 -11.05
N TYR A 364 -1.72 4.58 -11.18
CA TYR A 364 -0.91 5.80 -11.23
C TYR A 364 -0.61 6.15 -12.68
N ILE A 365 -0.72 7.43 -12.99
CA ILE A 365 -0.37 7.94 -14.31
C ILE A 365 0.81 8.91 -14.20
N ASN A 366 1.69 8.86 -15.20
CA ASN A 366 2.75 9.82 -15.44
C ASN A 366 2.61 10.39 -16.85
N VAL A 367 2.76 11.71 -16.97
CA VAL A 367 2.70 12.42 -18.24
C VAL A 367 4.01 13.18 -18.40
N PRO A 368 4.99 12.67 -19.19
CA PRO A 368 6.32 13.25 -19.24
C PRO A 368 6.39 14.67 -19.79
N ALA A 369 5.39 15.07 -20.58
CA ALA A 369 5.24 16.45 -21.06
C ALA A 369 5.04 17.46 -19.92
N ILE A 370 4.47 16.99 -18.80
CA ILE A 370 4.21 17.77 -17.58
C ILE A 370 5.38 17.55 -16.61
N SER A 371 5.65 16.28 -16.28
CA SER A 371 6.70 15.92 -15.33
C SER A 371 7.23 14.52 -15.59
N LYS A 372 8.56 14.38 -15.64
CA LYS A 372 9.25 13.09 -15.81
C LYS A 372 9.27 12.24 -14.54
N LEU A 373 9.01 12.84 -13.37
CA LEU A 373 9.18 12.19 -12.07
C LEU A 373 7.88 12.00 -11.29
N GLN A 374 6.86 12.81 -11.54
CA GLN A 374 5.62 12.79 -10.76
C GLN A 374 4.65 11.72 -11.27
N TRP A 375 4.12 10.91 -10.36
CA TRP A 375 3.11 9.88 -10.63
C TRP A 375 1.89 10.16 -9.76
N HIS A 376 0.72 10.30 -10.36
CA HIS A 376 -0.53 10.66 -9.68
C HIS A 376 -1.55 9.52 -9.75
N ALA A 377 -2.21 9.22 -8.64
CA ALA A 377 -3.17 8.12 -8.54
C ALA A 377 -4.57 8.55 -8.99
N PHE A 378 -5.24 7.69 -9.75
CA PHE A 378 -6.62 7.86 -10.18
C PHE A 378 -7.37 6.53 -10.17
N THR A 379 -8.57 6.54 -9.57
CA THR A 379 -9.48 5.40 -9.58
C THR A 379 -10.01 5.12 -10.98
N ILE A 380 -10.11 3.85 -11.33
CA ILE A 380 -10.71 3.42 -12.60
C ILE A 380 -12.23 3.57 -12.46
N ALA A 381 -12.82 4.35 -13.36
CA ALA A 381 -14.25 4.62 -13.39
C ALA A 381 -15.04 3.59 -14.21
N SER A 382 -14.37 2.85 -15.09
CA SER A 382 -14.98 1.88 -15.99
C SER A 382 -15.10 0.49 -15.38
N SER A 383 -16.09 -0.30 -15.80
CA SER A 383 -16.13 -1.75 -15.54
C SER A 383 -15.24 -2.54 -16.52
N PRO A 384 -14.55 -3.61 -16.06
CA PRO A 384 -13.83 -4.53 -16.95
C PRO A 384 -14.77 -5.31 -17.89
N ARG A 385 -16.06 -5.43 -17.55
CA ARG A 385 -17.08 -6.07 -18.39
C ARG A 385 -17.56 -5.15 -19.50
N SER A 386 -17.70 -3.85 -19.24
CA SER A 386 -18.16 -2.88 -20.24
C SER A 386 -17.03 -2.48 -21.21
N SER A 387 -15.81 -2.42 -20.70
CA SER A 387 -14.63 -1.94 -21.42
C SER A 387 -13.47 -2.93 -21.27
N PRO A 388 -13.52 -4.11 -21.92
CA PRO A 388 -12.47 -5.12 -21.80
C PRO A 388 -11.12 -4.66 -22.36
N ASP A 389 -11.15 -3.68 -23.26
CA ASP A 389 -9.96 -3.18 -23.94
C ASP A 389 -9.57 -1.75 -23.50
N SER A 390 -10.26 -1.12 -22.54
CA SER A 390 -9.88 0.19 -21.98
C SER A 390 -10.18 0.41 -20.52
N LEU A 391 -9.44 1.35 -19.93
CA LEU A 391 -9.77 1.98 -18.66
C LEU A 391 -10.24 3.42 -18.89
N THR A 392 -11.24 3.85 -18.12
CA THR A 392 -11.69 5.25 -18.05
C THR A 392 -11.27 5.85 -16.72
N ILE A 393 -10.72 7.06 -16.73
CA ILE A 393 -10.35 7.83 -15.54
C ILE A 393 -11.17 9.11 -15.50
N LEU A 394 -11.82 9.37 -14.37
CA LEU A 394 -12.44 10.66 -14.08
C LEU A 394 -11.48 11.48 -13.22
N LEU A 395 -11.09 12.65 -13.72
CA LEU A 395 -10.15 13.54 -13.03
C LEU A 395 -10.77 14.92 -12.84
N LYS A 396 -10.51 15.51 -11.67
CA LYS A 396 -10.86 16.88 -11.36
C LYS A 396 -9.59 17.73 -11.30
N SER A 397 -9.64 18.91 -11.91
CA SER A 397 -8.55 19.88 -11.85
C SER A 397 -8.52 20.56 -10.47
N LEU A 398 -7.61 20.13 -9.59
CA LEU A 398 -7.52 20.59 -8.19
C LEU A 398 -6.16 21.17 -7.80
N GLY A 399 -5.11 20.85 -8.54
CA GLY A 399 -3.74 21.32 -8.32
C GLY A 399 -2.99 21.59 -9.63
N ASP A 400 -1.76 22.09 -9.48
CA ASP A 400 -0.84 22.44 -10.57
C ASP A 400 -0.74 21.34 -11.63
N TRP A 401 -0.40 20.12 -11.21
CA TRP A 401 -0.22 18.99 -12.13
C TRP A 401 -1.51 18.65 -12.90
N THR A 402 -2.66 18.66 -12.21
CA THR A 402 -3.95 18.35 -12.84
C THR A 402 -4.46 19.48 -13.75
N GLN A 403 -4.07 20.73 -13.50
CA GLN A 403 -4.36 21.86 -14.38
C GLN A 403 -3.54 21.77 -15.66
N GLU A 404 -2.24 21.48 -15.53
CA GLU A 404 -1.35 21.23 -16.66
C GLU A 404 -1.81 20.03 -17.50
N LEU A 405 -2.37 18.98 -16.87
CA LEU A 405 -2.92 17.83 -17.58
C LEU A 405 -4.13 18.19 -18.44
N VAL A 406 -5.05 19.00 -17.91
CA VAL A 406 -6.20 19.48 -18.67
C VAL A 406 -5.73 20.32 -19.86
N GLN A 407 -4.79 21.25 -19.64
CA GLN A 407 -4.24 22.07 -20.71
C GLN A 407 -3.54 21.21 -21.79
N TYR A 408 -2.69 20.27 -21.38
CA TYR A 408 -2.00 19.36 -22.29
C TYR A 408 -2.97 18.53 -23.13
N SER A 409 -4.09 18.09 -22.54
CA SER A 409 -5.15 17.37 -23.26
C SER A 409 -5.82 18.26 -24.32
N GLU A 410 -6.13 19.51 -24.00
CA GLU A 410 -6.71 20.45 -24.95
C GLU A 410 -5.75 20.83 -26.08
N ASP A 411 -4.46 21.00 -25.78
CA ASP A 411 -3.42 21.25 -26.77
C ASP A 411 -3.29 20.04 -27.73
N CYS A 412 -3.25 18.83 -27.18
CA CYS A 412 -3.23 17.58 -27.97
C CYS A 412 -4.45 17.47 -28.90
N LYS A 413 -5.66 17.79 -28.40
CA LYS A 413 -6.88 17.79 -29.21
C LYS A 413 -6.81 18.81 -30.34
N LYS A 414 -6.34 20.03 -30.05
CA LYS A 414 -6.19 21.10 -31.04
C LYS A 414 -5.21 20.73 -32.16
N ASP A 415 -4.11 20.08 -31.79
CA ASP A 415 -3.05 19.69 -32.72
C ASP A 415 -3.30 18.32 -33.39
N ASN A 416 -4.40 17.66 -33.03
CA ASN A 416 -4.76 16.30 -33.48
C ASN A 416 -3.67 15.26 -33.20
N VAL A 417 -3.06 15.36 -32.01
CA VAL A 417 -2.00 14.47 -31.50
C VAL A 417 -2.53 13.67 -30.32
N LEU A 418 -2.11 12.40 -30.21
CA LEU A 418 -2.44 11.58 -29.04
C LEU A 418 -1.52 11.91 -27.85
N PRO A 419 -2.07 12.15 -26.65
CA PRO A 419 -1.27 12.39 -25.46
C PRO A 419 -0.47 11.14 -25.09
N THR A 420 0.79 11.32 -24.70
CA THR A 420 1.64 10.23 -24.22
C THR A 420 1.53 10.12 -22.70
N ILE A 421 1.00 8.99 -22.23
CA ILE A 421 0.76 8.73 -20.80
C ILE A 421 1.39 7.38 -20.44
N TYR A 422 2.00 7.30 -19.26
CA TYR A 422 2.54 6.07 -18.69
C TYR A 422 1.67 5.67 -17.51
N VAL A 423 1.38 4.37 -17.40
CA VAL A 423 0.48 3.84 -16.38
C VAL A 423 1.25 2.84 -15.52
N ASP A 424 1.01 2.86 -14.22
CA ASP A 424 1.50 1.89 -13.26
C ASP A 424 0.32 1.42 -12.39
N GLY A 425 0.13 0.11 -12.24
CA GLY A 425 -1.05 -0.48 -11.61
C GLY A 425 -1.24 -1.96 -11.95
N TYR A 426 -2.40 -2.55 -11.67
CA TYR A 426 -3.54 -2.05 -10.88
C TYR A 426 -3.28 -2.15 -9.37
N TYR A 427 -3.74 -1.15 -8.63
CA TYR A 427 -3.63 -1.06 -7.17
C TYR A 427 -5.00 -1.04 -6.51
N GLY A 428 -5.05 -1.30 -5.21
CA GLY A 428 -6.28 -1.29 -4.42
C GLY A 428 -6.94 -2.67 -4.33
N GLY A 429 -7.86 -2.79 -3.37
CA GLY A 429 -8.70 -3.98 -3.22
C GLY A 429 -9.75 -4.04 -4.32
N SER A 430 -10.15 -5.26 -4.68
CA SER A 430 -11.32 -5.46 -5.52
C SER A 430 -12.58 -5.12 -4.72
N LEU A 431 -13.51 -4.39 -5.33
CA LEU A 431 -14.85 -4.19 -4.81
C LEU A 431 -15.85 -5.23 -5.35
N GLU A 432 -15.41 -6.24 -6.12
CA GLU A 432 -16.28 -7.29 -6.73
C GLU A 432 -17.24 -7.99 -5.77
N MET A 433 -16.96 -7.95 -4.47
CA MET A 433 -17.85 -8.49 -3.44
C MET A 433 -19.25 -7.84 -3.41
N TYR A 434 -19.50 -6.73 -4.14
CA TYR A 434 -20.86 -6.22 -4.32
C TYR A 434 -21.81 -7.29 -4.89
N ASP A 435 -21.30 -8.27 -5.68
CA ASP A 435 -22.11 -9.34 -6.27
C ASP A 435 -22.63 -10.35 -5.23
N GLU A 436 -22.02 -10.39 -4.03
CA GLU A 436 -22.41 -11.29 -2.94
C GLU A 436 -23.66 -10.81 -2.18
N TYR A 437 -24.11 -9.58 -2.42
CA TYR A 437 -25.22 -8.93 -1.71
C TYR A 437 -26.48 -8.87 -2.58
N SER A 438 -27.63 -9.29 -2.04
CA SER A 438 -28.91 -9.13 -2.73
C SER A 438 -29.42 -7.67 -2.73
N THR A 439 -28.87 -6.83 -1.87
CA THR A 439 -29.14 -5.39 -1.87
C THR A 439 -27.85 -4.63 -1.66
N VAL A 440 -27.58 -3.69 -2.57
CA VAL A 440 -26.35 -2.90 -2.59
C VAL A 440 -26.73 -1.42 -2.45
N CYS A 441 -26.11 -0.73 -1.51
CA CYS A 441 -26.26 0.71 -1.35
C CYS A 441 -24.94 1.40 -1.68
N LEU A 442 -24.94 2.22 -2.74
CA LEU A 442 -23.79 2.94 -3.23
C LEU A 442 -23.94 4.42 -2.81
N VAL A 443 -23.13 4.88 -1.86
CA VAL A 443 -23.20 6.24 -1.30
C VAL A 443 -21.97 7.05 -1.70
N GLY A 444 -22.14 7.93 -2.68
CA GLY A 444 -21.06 8.70 -3.31
C GLY A 444 -21.11 10.19 -3.03
N GLY A 445 -19.94 10.79 -2.83
CA GLY A 445 -19.79 12.23 -2.60
C GLY A 445 -18.74 12.88 -3.51
N GLY A 446 -19.16 13.85 -4.34
CA GLY A 446 -18.27 14.60 -5.23
C GLY A 446 -17.53 13.67 -6.21
N ILE A 447 -16.22 13.88 -6.41
CA ILE A 447 -15.40 13.01 -7.27
C ILE A 447 -15.12 11.63 -6.63
N GLY A 448 -15.33 11.49 -5.32
CA GLY A 448 -15.15 10.21 -4.61
C GLY A 448 -16.12 9.12 -5.06
N VAL A 449 -17.18 9.47 -5.79
CA VAL A 449 -18.12 8.50 -6.38
C VAL A 449 -17.51 7.60 -7.47
N THR A 450 -16.32 7.93 -8.00
CA THR A 450 -15.70 7.27 -9.16
C THR A 450 -15.68 5.73 -9.13
N PRO A 451 -15.30 5.04 -8.03
CA PRO A 451 -15.35 3.57 -7.98
C PRO A 451 -16.77 3.02 -7.89
N LEU A 452 -17.69 3.78 -7.31
CA LEU A 452 -19.12 3.41 -7.27
C LEU A 452 -19.73 3.47 -8.67
N PHE A 453 -19.23 4.35 -9.55
CA PHE A 453 -19.60 4.32 -10.97
C PHE A 453 -19.13 3.05 -11.66
N ALA A 454 -17.92 2.56 -11.37
CA ALA A 454 -17.44 1.30 -11.93
C ALA A 454 -18.31 0.11 -11.48
N ILE A 455 -18.78 0.10 -10.23
CA ILE A 455 -19.75 -0.89 -9.73
C ILE A 455 -21.08 -0.76 -10.47
N LEU A 456 -21.64 0.45 -10.53
CA LEU A 456 -22.92 0.71 -11.18
C LEU A 456 -22.89 0.31 -12.67
N GLU A 457 -21.84 0.67 -13.39
CA GLU A 457 -21.64 0.31 -14.79
C GLU A 457 -21.52 -1.22 -14.99
N ASP A 458 -20.86 -1.93 -14.08
CA ASP A 458 -20.76 -3.39 -14.15
C ASP A 458 -22.14 -4.04 -14.01
N ILE A 459 -22.93 -3.63 -13.00
CA ILE A 459 -24.29 -4.14 -12.77
C ILE A 459 -25.19 -3.84 -13.97
N VAL A 460 -25.15 -2.62 -14.52
CA VAL A 460 -25.93 -2.25 -15.71
C VAL A 460 -25.51 -3.06 -16.94
N THR A 461 -24.22 -3.38 -17.06
CA THR A 461 -23.71 -4.21 -18.18
C THR A 461 -24.17 -5.66 -18.07
N LYS A 462 -24.22 -6.23 -16.85
CA LYS A 462 -24.84 -7.54 -16.61
C LYS A 462 -26.30 -7.56 -17.08
N LEU A 463 -27.07 -6.53 -16.72
CA LEU A 463 -28.48 -6.42 -17.13
C LEU A 463 -28.62 -6.39 -18.65
N HIS A 464 -27.77 -5.58 -19.30
CA HIS A 464 -27.79 -5.42 -20.76
C HIS A 464 -27.48 -6.73 -21.50
N HIS A 465 -26.60 -7.58 -20.96
CA HIS A 465 -26.29 -8.90 -21.52
C HIS A 465 -27.36 -9.97 -21.21
N GLY A 466 -28.46 -9.61 -20.56
CA GLY A 466 -29.53 -10.54 -20.19
C GLY A 466 -29.15 -11.47 -19.04
N GLU A 467 -28.11 -11.15 -18.27
CA GLU A 467 -27.81 -11.86 -17.03
C GLU A 467 -28.91 -11.56 -16.00
N SER A 468 -29.41 -12.57 -15.27
CA SER A 468 -30.47 -12.37 -14.28
C SER A 468 -29.93 -11.59 -13.08
N ILE A 469 -30.29 -10.32 -12.95
CA ILE A 469 -29.98 -9.52 -11.78
C ILE A 469 -30.97 -9.85 -10.67
N ARG A 470 -30.44 -10.27 -9.51
CA ARG A 470 -31.22 -10.50 -8.28
C ARG A 470 -30.95 -9.44 -7.22
N GLN A 471 -30.29 -8.35 -7.62
CA GLN A 471 -29.83 -7.31 -6.73
C GLN A 471 -30.72 -6.07 -6.84
N LYS A 472 -31.10 -5.50 -5.70
CA LYS A 472 -31.69 -4.17 -5.62
C LYS A 472 -30.59 -3.15 -5.29
N VAL A 473 -30.44 -2.13 -6.12
CA VAL A 473 -29.36 -1.14 -6.05
C VAL A 473 -29.92 0.22 -5.64
N PHE A 474 -29.46 0.75 -4.51
CA PHE A 474 -29.73 2.12 -4.07
C PHE A 474 -28.51 2.98 -4.39
N PHE A 475 -28.62 3.88 -5.35
CA PHE A 475 -27.55 4.80 -5.72
C PHE A 475 -27.82 6.18 -5.14
N ILE A 476 -27.07 6.56 -4.11
CA ILE A 476 -27.18 7.83 -3.40
C ILE A 476 -25.97 8.68 -3.76
N PHE A 477 -26.18 9.72 -4.56
CA PHE A 477 -25.09 10.55 -5.05
C PHE A 477 -25.27 12.02 -4.68
N SER A 478 -24.32 12.54 -3.91
CA SER A 478 -24.25 13.94 -3.52
C SER A 478 -23.11 14.67 -4.23
N PHE A 479 -23.41 15.79 -4.87
CA PHE A 479 -22.42 16.58 -5.61
C PHE A 479 -22.66 18.09 -5.45
N ARG A 480 -21.68 18.87 -5.91
CA ARG A 480 -21.71 20.36 -5.90
C ARG A 480 -21.72 20.97 -7.30
N GLU A 481 -21.28 20.21 -8.29
CA GLU A 481 -21.08 20.66 -9.68
C GLU A 481 -21.93 19.80 -10.60
N LEU A 482 -22.78 20.43 -11.40
CA LEU A 482 -23.69 19.76 -12.32
C LEU A 482 -22.97 18.99 -13.44
N SER A 483 -21.72 19.36 -13.74
CA SER A 483 -20.87 18.62 -14.68
C SER A 483 -20.65 17.17 -14.26
N LEU A 484 -20.67 16.84 -12.97
CA LEU A 484 -20.56 15.44 -12.52
C LEU A 484 -21.81 14.62 -12.90
N LEU A 485 -22.97 15.26 -12.91
CA LEU A 485 -24.23 14.64 -13.30
C LEU A 485 -24.31 14.50 -14.83
N GLU A 486 -23.74 15.44 -15.58
CA GLU A 486 -23.55 15.37 -17.03
C GLU A 486 -22.73 14.13 -17.44
N GLU A 487 -21.60 13.88 -16.78
CA GLU A 487 -20.73 12.73 -17.11
C GLU A 487 -21.44 11.38 -16.97
N ILE A 488 -22.35 11.25 -16.01
CA ILE A 488 -23.07 9.98 -15.78
C ILE A 488 -24.36 9.86 -16.56
N HIS A 489 -24.82 10.93 -17.23
CA HIS A 489 -26.07 10.93 -17.96
C HIS A 489 -26.21 9.75 -18.95
N PRO A 490 -25.19 9.37 -19.74
CA PRO A 490 -25.31 8.20 -20.63
C PRO A 490 -25.60 6.88 -19.90
N LEU A 491 -25.02 6.70 -18.71
CA LEU A 491 -25.28 5.52 -17.88
C LEU A 491 -26.71 5.57 -17.29
N LEU A 492 -27.18 6.75 -16.89
CA LEU A 492 -28.53 6.94 -16.35
C LEU A 492 -29.62 6.70 -17.40
N VAL A 493 -29.40 7.12 -18.64
CA VAL A 493 -30.30 6.81 -19.77
C VAL A 493 -30.37 5.31 -19.98
N LYS A 494 -29.22 4.62 -20.01
CA LYS A 494 -29.17 3.16 -20.13
C LYS A 494 -29.89 2.44 -18.99
N ILE A 495 -29.80 2.95 -17.75
CA ILE A 495 -30.55 2.42 -16.61
C ILE A 495 -32.06 2.56 -16.85
N LYS A 496 -32.53 3.74 -17.28
CA LYS A 496 -33.95 3.99 -17.54
C LYS A 496 -34.51 3.15 -18.69
N GLU A 497 -33.71 2.87 -19.71
CA GLU A 497 -34.08 1.99 -20.82
C GLU A 497 -34.21 0.52 -20.38
N LEU A 498 -33.29 0.04 -19.51
CA LEU A 498 -33.26 -1.36 -19.07
C LEU A 498 -34.19 -1.64 -17.89
N ASP A 499 -34.47 -0.65 -17.05
CA ASP A 499 -35.33 -0.74 -15.86
C ASP A 499 -36.38 0.39 -15.82
N PRO A 500 -37.31 0.43 -16.79
CA PRO A 500 -38.32 1.50 -16.86
C PRO A 500 -39.35 1.47 -15.72
N GLN A 501 -39.41 0.38 -14.96
CA GLN A 501 -40.31 0.20 -13.82
C GLN A 501 -39.60 0.39 -12.46
N GLU A 502 -38.33 0.80 -12.46
CA GLU A 502 -37.50 1.01 -11.27
C GLU A 502 -37.51 -0.21 -10.30
N GLN A 503 -37.49 -1.42 -10.86
CA GLN A 503 -37.52 -2.66 -10.09
C GLN A 503 -36.17 -2.94 -9.43
N TYR A 504 -35.07 -2.61 -10.11
CA TYR A 504 -33.71 -2.92 -9.70
C TYR A 504 -32.97 -1.69 -9.18
N PHE A 505 -33.14 -0.53 -9.82
CA PHE A 505 -32.37 0.68 -9.48
C PHE A 505 -33.25 1.74 -8.83
N SER A 506 -32.82 2.21 -7.66
CA SER A 506 -33.38 3.38 -6.99
C SER A 506 -32.33 4.49 -6.93
N LEU A 507 -32.56 5.58 -7.65
CA LEU A 507 -31.59 6.66 -7.84
C LEU A 507 -31.95 7.87 -6.98
N HIS A 508 -31.01 8.38 -6.20
CA HIS A 508 -31.19 9.52 -5.32
C HIS A 508 -30.05 10.53 -5.51
N PHE A 509 -30.39 11.70 -6.04
CA PHE A 509 -29.42 12.75 -6.33
C PHE A 509 -29.63 13.98 -5.44
N SER A 510 -28.54 14.51 -4.87
CA SER A 510 -28.58 15.72 -4.06
C SER A 510 -27.50 16.71 -4.49
N LEU A 511 -27.94 17.83 -5.06
CA LEU A 511 -27.10 18.96 -5.42
C LEU A 511 -26.97 19.91 -4.22
N THR A 512 -25.86 19.82 -3.50
CA THR A 512 -25.66 20.52 -2.22
C THR A 512 -25.42 22.03 -2.35
N ARG A 513 -25.12 22.53 -3.55
CA ARG A 513 -24.94 23.96 -3.85
C ARG A 513 -26.01 24.40 -4.84
N ALA A 514 -26.80 25.41 -4.47
CA ALA A 514 -27.77 25.98 -5.40
C ALA A 514 -27.06 26.51 -6.67
N PRO A 515 -27.46 26.07 -7.87
CA PRO A 515 -26.87 26.53 -9.12
C PRO A 515 -27.33 27.95 -9.42
N THR A 516 -26.50 28.70 -10.14
CA THR A 516 -26.88 30.00 -10.70
C THR A 516 -27.74 29.81 -11.95
N THR A 517 -28.55 30.82 -12.32
CA THR A 517 -29.38 30.77 -13.53
C THR A 517 -28.56 30.48 -14.79
N GLU A 518 -27.38 31.09 -14.91
CA GLU A 518 -26.44 30.84 -16.01
C GLU A 518 -25.97 29.38 -16.09
N GLN A 519 -25.77 28.73 -14.94
CA GLN A 519 -25.39 27.31 -14.90
C GLN A 519 -26.54 26.38 -15.29
N LEU A 520 -27.79 26.77 -15.02
CA LEU A 520 -28.98 25.99 -15.38
C LEU A 520 -29.27 26.03 -16.88
N GLU A 521 -29.05 27.17 -17.51
CA GLU A 521 -29.28 27.39 -18.94
C GLU A 521 -28.18 26.81 -19.84
N LYS A 522 -27.05 26.39 -19.26
CA LYS A 522 -25.96 25.80 -20.03
C LYS A 522 -26.41 24.47 -20.66
N THR A 523 -26.15 24.33 -21.96
CA THR A 523 -26.49 23.15 -22.76
C THR A 523 -25.56 21.99 -22.48
N ILE A 524 -26.10 20.78 -22.49
CA ILE A 524 -25.35 19.53 -22.35
C ILE A 524 -24.57 19.27 -23.64
N ASP A 525 -23.28 18.94 -23.53
CA ASP A 525 -22.47 18.57 -24.68
C ASP A 525 -22.67 17.10 -25.04
N HIS A 526 -23.82 16.82 -25.68
CA HIS A 526 -24.17 15.47 -26.16
C HIS A 526 -23.14 14.94 -27.18
N GLY A 527 -22.44 15.81 -27.90
CA GLY A 527 -21.39 15.40 -28.86
C GLY A 527 -20.14 14.85 -28.17
N ARG A 528 -19.80 15.40 -27.01
CA ARG A 528 -18.73 14.88 -26.13
C ARG A 528 -19.16 13.59 -25.43
N LEU A 529 -20.39 13.52 -24.92
CA LEU A 529 -20.93 12.37 -24.19
C LEU A 529 -21.21 11.15 -25.07
N ALA A 530 -21.73 11.35 -26.28
CA ALA A 530 -22.00 10.26 -27.23
C ALA A 530 -20.71 9.59 -27.73
N GLY A 531 -19.55 10.23 -27.52
CA GLY A 531 -18.27 9.83 -28.07
C GLY A 531 -18.34 9.84 -29.59
N LYS A 532 -17.88 10.91 -30.24
CA LYS A 532 -17.59 10.79 -31.68
C LYS A 532 -16.67 9.58 -31.85
N PRO A 533 -16.96 8.63 -32.77
CA PRO A 533 -15.97 7.63 -33.14
C PRO A 533 -14.74 8.45 -33.51
N HIS A 534 -13.67 8.35 -32.71
CA HIS A 534 -12.51 9.18 -32.90
C HIS A 534 -11.97 8.86 -34.29
N ALA A 535 -12.34 9.70 -35.25
CA ALA A 535 -11.73 9.78 -36.54
C ALA A 535 -10.29 10.20 -36.26
N SER A 536 -9.41 9.21 -36.21
CA SER A 536 -8.05 9.31 -36.71
C SER A 536 -7.26 10.49 -36.15
N ALA A 537 -6.77 10.39 -34.91
CA ALA A 537 -5.49 11.02 -34.65
C ALA A 537 -4.46 10.32 -35.56
N VAL A 538 -3.97 11.03 -36.57
CA VAL A 538 -3.13 10.46 -37.64
C VAL A 538 -1.66 10.34 -37.20
N ARG A 539 -1.28 11.02 -36.12
CA ARG A 539 0.11 11.16 -35.69
C ARG A 539 0.34 10.83 -34.22
N TYR A 540 1.40 10.06 -33.99
CA TYR A 540 2.01 9.83 -32.68
C TYR A 540 3.26 10.71 -32.57
N ASP A 541 3.45 11.37 -31.44
CA ASP A 541 4.69 12.12 -31.14
C ASP A 541 5.81 11.18 -30.62
N SER A 542 5.43 9.98 -30.16
CA SER A 542 6.34 8.96 -29.63
C SER A 542 6.86 8.01 -30.72
N ALA A 543 8.17 7.76 -30.72
CA ALA A 543 8.80 6.72 -31.55
C ALA A 543 8.38 5.28 -31.17
N LYS A 544 7.75 5.08 -30.01
CA LYS A 544 7.22 3.78 -29.56
C LYS A 544 5.72 3.68 -29.85
N VAL A 545 5.31 2.61 -30.54
CA VAL A 545 3.91 2.23 -30.71
C VAL A 545 3.30 1.96 -29.33
N PRO A 546 2.18 2.61 -28.96
CA PRO A 546 1.54 2.35 -27.69
C PRO A 546 1.09 0.90 -27.56
N THR A 547 1.30 0.32 -26.39
CA THR A 547 0.88 -1.05 -26.08
C THR A 547 -0.13 -1.04 -24.93
N PRO A 548 -1.09 -1.99 -24.90
CA PRO A 548 -2.01 -2.12 -23.77
C PRO A 548 -1.25 -2.23 -22.46
N PHE A 549 -1.78 -1.57 -21.43
CA PHE A 549 -1.22 -1.73 -20.09
C PHE A 549 -1.37 -3.19 -19.65
N ALA A 550 -0.24 -3.83 -19.38
CA ALA A 550 -0.18 -5.14 -18.77
C ALA A 550 0.88 -5.11 -17.69
N MET A 551 0.50 -5.47 -16.48
CA MET A 551 1.41 -5.57 -15.34
C MET A 551 2.58 -6.50 -15.70
N SER A 552 3.81 -6.09 -15.43
CA SER A 552 4.98 -6.97 -15.56
C SER A 552 4.84 -8.16 -14.61
N VAL A 553 5.03 -9.39 -15.09
CA VAL A 553 4.99 -10.63 -14.29
C VAL A 553 3.60 -10.91 -13.67
N ARG A 554 2.67 -11.42 -14.49
CA ARG A 554 1.24 -11.57 -14.12
C ARG A 554 0.96 -12.77 -13.20
N SER A 555 1.70 -13.87 -13.32
CA SER A 555 1.43 -15.07 -12.52
C SER A 555 2.04 -14.96 -11.12
N GLY A 556 1.27 -15.36 -10.10
CA GLY A 556 1.76 -15.45 -8.71
C GLY A 556 3.03 -16.30 -8.60
N THR A 557 3.07 -17.41 -9.35
CA THR A 557 4.24 -18.30 -9.42
C THR A 557 5.47 -17.62 -10.02
N SER A 558 5.32 -16.81 -11.08
CA SER A 558 6.44 -16.07 -11.67
C SER A 558 6.93 -14.97 -10.73
N ARG A 559 6.01 -14.29 -10.03
CA ARG A 559 6.36 -13.31 -8.99
C ARG A 559 7.19 -13.97 -7.89
N VAL A 560 6.75 -15.11 -7.35
CA VAL A 560 7.48 -15.83 -6.29
C VAL A 560 8.84 -16.33 -6.76
N ALA A 561 8.92 -16.87 -7.97
CA ALA A 561 10.19 -17.28 -8.57
C ALA A 561 11.14 -16.09 -8.71
N MET A 562 10.67 -14.95 -9.22
CA MET A 562 11.45 -13.72 -9.35
C MET A 562 11.94 -13.20 -8.00
N TYR A 563 11.06 -13.11 -6.99
CA TYR A 563 11.45 -12.70 -5.63
C TYR A 563 12.53 -13.64 -5.08
N THR A 564 12.31 -14.95 -5.17
CA THR A 564 13.22 -15.97 -4.64
C THR A 564 14.58 -15.92 -5.34
N ALA A 565 14.59 -15.83 -6.67
CA ALA A 565 15.81 -15.73 -7.46
C ALA A 565 16.58 -14.44 -7.16
N SER A 566 15.90 -13.28 -7.12
CA SER A 566 16.54 -11.99 -6.83
C SER A 566 17.16 -11.96 -5.44
N PHE A 567 16.47 -12.54 -4.44
CA PHE A 567 16.99 -12.68 -3.08
C PHE A 567 18.20 -13.61 -3.01
N LEU A 568 18.12 -14.81 -3.59
CA LEU A 568 19.19 -15.81 -3.54
C LEU A 568 20.44 -15.34 -4.28
N VAL A 569 20.28 -14.82 -5.51
CA VAL A 569 21.41 -14.33 -6.32
C VAL A 569 22.11 -13.19 -5.60
N THR A 570 21.37 -12.22 -5.08
CA THR A 570 22.00 -11.09 -4.39
C THR A 570 22.66 -11.53 -3.09
N LEU A 571 22.06 -12.44 -2.33
CA LEU A 571 22.67 -13.00 -1.13
C LEU A 571 24.00 -13.71 -1.45
N ILE A 572 24.03 -14.55 -2.49
CA ILE A 572 25.24 -15.25 -2.93
C ILE A 572 26.33 -14.24 -3.31
N VAL A 573 26.00 -13.23 -4.11
CA VAL A 573 26.98 -12.20 -4.52
C VAL A 573 27.53 -11.44 -3.30
N VAL A 574 26.66 -11.02 -2.38
CA VAL A 574 27.08 -10.31 -1.15
C VAL A 574 27.99 -11.20 -0.30
N VAL A 575 27.65 -12.48 -0.13
CA VAL A 575 28.48 -13.44 0.63
C VAL A 575 29.85 -13.65 -0.04
N LEU A 576 29.89 -13.80 -1.37
CA LEU A 576 31.14 -13.95 -2.11
C LEU A 576 32.05 -12.73 -1.99
N VAL A 577 31.49 -11.52 -2.05
CA VAL A 577 32.26 -10.28 -1.90
C VAL A 577 32.72 -10.08 -0.45
N LYS A 578 31.87 -10.44 0.52
CA LYS A 578 32.16 -10.25 1.94
C LYS A 578 33.18 -11.26 2.49
N TYR A 579 33.21 -12.48 1.96
CA TYR A 579 34.04 -13.58 2.51
C TYR A 579 35.08 -14.14 1.56
N GLY A 580 34.89 -14.02 0.24
CA GLY A 580 35.84 -14.50 -0.77
C GLY A 580 36.79 -13.40 -1.24
N ASN A 581 36.24 -12.33 -1.82
CA ASN A 581 37.00 -11.29 -2.51
C ASN A 581 36.85 -9.93 -1.82
N LYS A 582 37.34 -9.81 -0.58
CA LYS A 582 37.33 -8.53 0.14
C LYS A 582 38.29 -7.56 -0.52
N VAL A 583 37.80 -6.38 -0.92
CA VAL A 583 38.62 -5.27 -1.44
C VAL A 583 39.62 -4.82 -0.37
N GLN A 584 39.21 -4.80 0.90
CA GLN A 584 40.06 -4.46 2.04
C GLN A 584 41.06 -5.57 2.46
N ALA A 585 41.11 -6.71 1.76
CA ALA A 585 42.07 -7.77 2.11
C ALA A 585 43.52 -7.37 1.83
N GLU A 586 43.74 -6.49 0.84
CA GLU A 586 45.07 -6.03 0.44
C GLU A 586 45.48 -4.72 1.15
N ASP A 587 44.51 -3.87 1.49
CA ASP A 587 44.73 -2.59 2.16
C ASP A 587 43.56 -2.28 3.12
N GLU A 588 43.87 -2.21 4.42
CA GLU A 588 42.88 -1.91 5.47
C GLU A 588 42.26 -0.50 5.30
N ASN A 589 42.94 0.43 4.61
CA ASN A 589 42.40 1.76 4.33
C ASN A 589 41.20 1.73 3.38
N LEU A 590 40.99 0.63 2.65
CA LEU A 590 39.88 0.47 1.70
C LEU A 590 38.58 0.01 2.35
N TRP A 591 38.49 -0.07 3.68
CA TRP A 591 37.26 -0.45 4.38
C TRP A 591 36.03 0.40 4.02
N PRO A 592 36.11 1.74 3.80
CA PRO A 592 34.94 2.51 3.38
C PRO A 592 34.49 2.14 1.97
N LEU A 593 35.44 1.86 1.07
CA LEU A 593 35.17 1.41 -0.29
C LEU A 593 34.52 0.02 -0.27
N GLN A 594 35.02 -0.90 0.55
CA GLN A 594 34.40 -2.22 0.75
C GLN A 594 32.92 -2.07 1.16
N ASN A 595 32.63 -1.22 2.15
CA ASN A 595 31.28 -0.97 2.61
C ASN A 595 30.37 -0.38 1.52
N LEU A 596 30.90 0.57 0.73
CA LEU A 596 30.20 1.18 -0.40
C LEU A 596 29.88 0.16 -1.50
N VAL A 597 30.83 -0.72 -1.83
CA VAL A 597 30.65 -1.79 -2.81
C VAL A 597 29.58 -2.77 -2.33
N GLU A 598 29.59 -3.18 -1.06
CA GLU A 598 28.60 -4.10 -0.50
C GLU A 598 27.16 -3.57 -0.62
N ILE A 599 26.89 -2.30 -0.27
CA ILE A 599 25.55 -1.71 -0.42
C ILE A 599 25.17 -1.46 -1.89
N SER A 600 26.13 -1.06 -2.72
CA SER A 600 25.87 -0.79 -4.14
C SER A 600 25.51 -2.07 -4.90
N LEU A 601 26.22 -3.16 -4.63
CA LEU A 601 25.94 -4.48 -5.21
C LEU A 601 24.56 -4.99 -4.79
N LEU A 602 24.17 -4.79 -3.52
CA LEU A 602 22.84 -5.14 -3.03
C LEU A 602 21.74 -4.49 -3.89
N MET A 603 21.88 -3.20 -4.21
CA MET A 603 20.89 -2.49 -5.02
C MET A 603 20.94 -2.87 -6.50
N VAL A 604 22.14 -2.92 -7.11
CA VAL A 604 22.30 -3.14 -8.56
C VAL A 604 21.94 -4.58 -8.95
N VAL A 605 22.43 -5.58 -8.21
CA VAL A 605 22.18 -6.99 -8.53
C VAL A 605 20.69 -7.31 -8.42
N ALA A 606 20.03 -6.81 -7.38
CA ALA A 606 18.59 -6.96 -7.20
C ALA A 606 17.81 -6.35 -8.37
N PHE A 607 18.19 -5.14 -8.81
CA PHE A 607 17.55 -4.48 -9.94
C PHE A 607 17.73 -5.30 -11.23
N VAL A 608 18.95 -5.71 -11.56
CA VAL A 608 19.26 -6.51 -12.76
C VAL A 608 18.52 -7.84 -12.76
N ALA A 609 18.47 -8.55 -11.63
CA ALA A 609 17.76 -9.82 -11.50
C ALA A 609 16.27 -9.71 -11.86
N VAL A 610 15.62 -8.61 -11.46
CA VAL A 610 14.22 -8.33 -11.81
C VAL A 610 14.06 -8.08 -13.31
N PHE A 611 14.90 -7.24 -13.92
CA PHE A 611 14.82 -6.97 -15.36
C PHE A 611 15.09 -8.20 -16.22
N VAL A 612 16.04 -9.05 -15.80
CA VAL A 612 16.28 -10.34 -16.47
C VAL A 612 15.05 -11.23 -16.37
N SER A 613 14.42 -11.31 -15.20
CA SER A 613 13.20 -12.11 -14.99
C SER A 613 12.05 -11.63 -15.89
N ILE A 614 11.85 -10.31 -15.98
CA ILE A 614 10.84 -9.69 -16.86
C ILE A 614 11.16 -9.99 -18.35
N ALA A 615 12.42 -9.86 -18.76
CA ALA A 615 12.84 -10.11 -20.13
C ALA A 615 12.66 -11.58 -20.52
N LEU A 616 12.95 -12.52 -19.61
CA LEU A 616 12.70 -13.94 -19.81
C LEU A 616 11.20 -14.21 -19.99
N GLU A 617 10.34 -13.70 -19.12
CA GLU A 617 8.89 -13.90 -19.21
C GLU A 617 8.28 -13.26 -20.47
N SER A 618 8.77 -12.09 -20.87
CA SER A 618 8.37 -11.42 -22.10
C SER A 618 8.66 -12.29 -23.34
N LYS A 619 9.85 -12.90 -23.43
CA LYS A 619 10.21 -13.81 -24.53
C LYS A 619 9.29 -15.03 -24.59
N THR A 620 9.01 -15.67 -23.46
CA THR A 620 8.10 -16.81 -23.39
C THR A 620 6.68 -16.43 -23.82
N ARG A 621 6.26 -15.19 -23.51
CA ARG A 621 4.94 -14.67 -23.89
C ARG A 621 4.82 -14.43 -25.40
N VAL A 622 5.80 -13.78 -26.03
CA VAL A 622 5.80 -13.53 -27.49
C VAL A 622 5.67 -14.86 -28.24
N GLN A 623 6.46 -15.86 -27.84
CA GLN A 623 6.42 -17.20 -28.43
C GLN A 623 5.05 -17.89 -28.29
N LYS A 624 4.35 -17.67 -27.16
CA LYS A 624 3.01 -18.24 -26.91
C LYS A 624 1.88 -17.45 -27.60
N SER A 625 2.09 -16.16 -27.86
CA SER A 625 1.15 -15.28 -28.56
C SER A 625 1.15 -15.53 -30.08
N ASP A 626 2.33 -15.77 -30.66
CA ASP A 626 2.44 -16.12 -32.09
C ASP A 626 1.72 -17.44 -32.42
N SER A 627 1.60 -18.36 -31.46
CA SER A 627 0.80 -19.58 -31.62
C SER A 627 -0.72 -19.37 -31.48
N ARG A 628 -1.19 -18.25 -30.90
CA ARG A 628 -2.63 -17.97 -30.67
C ARG A 628 -3.23 -16.98 -31.67
N ARG A 629 -2.42 -16.21 -32.38
CA ARG A 629 -2.86 -15.24 -33.42
C ARG A 629 -3.52 -15.86 -34.67
N ALA A 630 -3.65 -17.19 -34.72
CA ALA A 630 -4.31 -17.89 -35.82
C ALA A 630 -5.86 -17.93 -35.71
N TYR A 631 -6.45 -17.44 -34.62
CA TYR A 631 -7.90 -17.39 -34.44
C TYR A 631 -8.35 -16.03 -33.88
N ASP A 632 -9.35 -15.47 -34.56
CA ASP A 632 -10.25 -14.39 -34.16
C ASP A 632 -9.70 -12.95 -34.09
N VAL A 633 -9.76 -12.28 -35.26
CA VAL A 633 -10.03 -10.84 -35.32
C VAL A 633 -11.55 -10.69 -35.27
N ALA A 634 -12.13 -10.63 -34.08
CA ALA A 634 -13.51 -10.19 -33.92
C ALA A 634 -13.54 -8.67 -34.10
N GLU A 635 -14.29 -8.21 -35.09
CA GLU A 635 -14.62 -6.79 -35.23
C GLU A 635 -15.28 -6.31 -33.93
N THR A 636 -14.76 -5.22 -33.36
CA THR A 636 -15.34 -4.54 -32.20
C THR A 636 -16.82 -4.24 -32.44
N PRO A 637 -17.72 -4.55 -31.49
CA PRO A 637 -19.11 -4.13 -31.59
C PRO A 637 -19.14 -2.61 -31.65
N GLN A 638 -19.68 -2.05 -32.73
CA GLN A 638 -20.08 -0.65 -32.77
C GLN A 638 -21.00 -0.42 -31.58
N THR A 639 -20.56 0.34 -30.59
CA THR A 639 -21.42 0.67 -29.46
C THR A 639 -22.49 1.59 -30.01
N THR A 640 -23.69 1.06 -30.12
CA THR A 640 -24.96 1.67 -30.55
C THR A 640 -25.43 2.80 -29.61
N VAL A 641 -24.52 3.52 -28.95
CA VAL A 641 -24.85 4.67 -28.08
C VAL A 641 -25.23 5.90 -28.91
N SER A 642 -24.83 5.94 -30.18
CA SER A 642 -25.17 7.02 -31.11
C SER A 642 -26.68 7.12 -31.43
N LEU A 643 -27.49 6.10 -31.10
CA LEU A 643 -28.93 6.12 -31.34
C LEU A 643 -29.78 6.50 -30.10
N ALA A 644 -29.21 6.50 -28.89
CA ALA A 644 -29.96 6.63 -27.62
C ALA A 644 -29.91 8.03 -26.97
N LEU A 645 -28.97 8.90 -27.37
CA LEU A 645 -28.89 10.27 -26.85
C LEU A 645 -29.88 11.27 -27.51
N ASN A 646 -30.91 10.78 -28.19
CA ASN A 646 -32.04 11.60 -28.66
C ASN A 646 -33.04 11.82 -27.50
N THR A 647 -32.55 12.29 -26.35
CA THR A 647 -33.36 12.65 -25.20
C THR A 647 -33.83 14.11 -25.31
N ASP A 648 -35.05 14.41 -24.83
CA ASP A 648 -35.59 15.78 -24.73
C ASP A 648 -34.80 16.69 -23.76
N VAL A 649 -33.72 16.17 -23.16
CA VAL A 649 -32.90 16.82 -22.14
C VAL A 649 -31.80 17.63 -22.83
N GLN A 650 -31.96 18.95 -22.95
CA GLN A 650 -30.98 19.82 -23.63
C GLN A 650 -30.13 20.63 -22.65
N THR A 651 -30.68 20.99 -21.50
CA THR A 651 -30.07 21.87 -20.51
C THR A 651 -29.83 21.16 -19.18
N PHE A 652 -28.99 21.75 -18.32
CA PHE A 652 -28.86 21.26 -16.95
C PHE A 652 -30.15 21.35 -16.15
N GLN A 653 -31.02 22.31 -16.46
CA GLN A 653 -32.34 22.41 -15.85
C GLN A 653 -33.19 21.17 -16.16
N ASP A 654 -33.21 20.75 -17.43
CA ASP A 654 -33.95 19.56 -17.86
C ASP A 654 -33.43 18.31 -17.12
N LEU A 655 -32.11 18.24 -16.92
CA LEU A 655 -31.45 17.13 -16.28
C LEU A 655 -31.74 17.06 -14.77
N ILE A 656 -31.89 18.22 -14.10
CA ILE A 656 -32.35 18.30 -12.71
C ILE A 656 -33.80 17.82 -12.59
N SER A 657 -34.68 18.23 -13.51
CA SER A 657 -36.08 17.81 -13.50
C SER A 657 -36.25 16.33 -13.83
N GLU A 658 -35.51 15.82 -14.80
CA GLU A 658 -35.61 14.44 -15.29
C GLU A 658 -35.26 13.42 -14.19
N TYR A 659 -34.25 13.73 -13.37
CA TYR A 659 -33.77 12.84 -12.31
C TYR A 659 -34.18 13.27 -10.89
N ASN A 660 -35.15 14.18 -10.77
CA ASN A 660 -35.68 14.66 -9.48
C ASN A 660 -34.59 15.08 -8.47
N VAL A 661 -33.59 15.82 -8.93
CA VAL A 661 -32.41 16.17 -8.13
C VAL A 661 -32.81 17.15 -7.00
N GLN A 662 -32.51 16.79 -5.75
CA GLN A 662 -32.77 17.67 -4.60
C GLN A 662 -31.73 18.81 -4.57
N VAL A 663 -32.18 20.05 -4.73
CA VAL A 663 -31.29 21.23 -4.81
C VAL A 663 -31.18 21.96 -3.47
N GLY A 664 -29.96 22.29 -3.07
CA GLY A 664 -29.66 23.10 -1.87
C GLY A 664 -29.73 22.34 -0.55
N GLN A 665 -30.01 21.04 -0.57
CA GLN A 665 -30.09 20.19 0.61
C GLN A 665 -29.08 19.04 0.54
N ARG A 666 -28.63 18.58 1.71
CA ARG A 666 -27.84 17.34 1.83
C ARG A 666 -28.78 16.14 1.85
N PRO A 667 -28.36 14.97 1.35
CA PRO A 667 -29.19 13.77 1.39
C PRO A 667 -29.54 13.42 2.84
N ASN A 668 -30.81 13.09 3.09
CA ASN A 668 -31.25 12.57 4.39
C ASN A 668 -30.84 11.09 4.51
N ILE A 669 -29.57 10.86 4.85
CA ILE A 669 -28.98 9.51 4.90
C ILE A 669 -29.77 8.55 5.81
N PRO A 670 -30.22 8.92 7.03
CA PRO A 670 -31.07 8.05 7.85
C PRO A 670 -32.33 7.55 7.15
N GLU A 671 -33.05 8.46 6.47
CA GLU A 671 -34.27 8.10 5.73
C GLU A 671 -33.96 7.18 4.54
N LEU A 672 -32.88 7.46 3.80
CA LEU A 672 -32.48 6.66 2.65
C LEU A 672 -31.98 5.27 3.04
N MET A 673 -31.22 5.15 4.14
CA MET A 673 -30.81 3.86 4.69
C MET A 673 -32.01 3.04 5.18
N GLN A 674 -33.00 3.71 5.78
CA GLN A 674 -34.24 3.06 6.20
C GLN A 674 -35.03 2.53 4.99
N LYS A 675 -35.14 3.31 3.91
CA LYS A 675 -35.74 2.86 2.64
C LYS A 675 -34.99 1.68 2.03
N ALA A 676 -33.65 1.68 2.10
CA ALA A 676 -32.85 0.55 1.64
C ALA A 676 -33.15 -0.73 2.43
N LEU A 677 -33.33 -0.62 3.76
CA LEU A 677 -33.72 -1.74 4.61
C LEU A 677 -35.12 -2.28 4.30
N GLU A 678 -36.08 -1.39 4.06
CA GLU A 678 -37.44 -1.77 3.67
C GLU A 678 -37.45 -2.49 2.32
N GLY A 679 -36.75 -1.93 1.32
CA GLY A 679 -36.60 -2.56 0.02
C GLY A 679 -35.91 -3.92 0.06
N HIS A 680 -34.94 -4.10 0.97
CA HIS A 680 -34.29 -5.40 1.19
C HIS A 680 -35.25 -6.44 1.79
N LYS A 681 -36.10 -6.04 2.74
CA LYS A 681 -37.12 -6.92 3.34
C LYS A 681 -38.19 -7.33 2.33
N GLU A 682 -38.59 -6.41 1.45
CA GLU A 682 -39.51 -6.70 0.34
C GLU A 682 -38.92 -7.70 -0.65
N LEU A 683 -37.66 -7.51 -1.05
CA LEU A 683 -36.95 -8.44 -1.94
C LEU A 683 -36.83 -9.83 -1.30
N THR A 684 -36.44 -9.89 -0.03
CA THR A 684 -36.26 -11.15 0.71
C THR A 684 -37.58 -11.90 0.91
N SER A 685 -38.69 -11.18 1.07
CA SER A 685 -40.00 -11.80 1.24
C SER A 685 -40.64 -12.26 -0.08
N SER A 686 -40.37 -11.56 -1.18
CA SER A 686 -40.88 -11.90 -2.52
C SER A 686 -40.06 -12.99 -3.23
N ASP A 687 -38.74 -12.99 -3.07
CA ASP A 687 -37.85 -14.03 -3.61
C ASP A 687 -36.83 -14.48 -2.56
N PRO A 688 -37.18 -15.48 -1.72
CA PRO A 688 -36.26 -16.06 -0.75
C PRO A 688 -35.01 -16.71 -1.39
N SER A 689 -35.05 -17.00 -2.70
CA SER A 689 -33.91 -17.55 -3.45
C SER A 689 -32.96 -16.47 -3.98
N ALA A 690 -33.32 -15.19 -3.88
CA ALA A 690 -32.46 -14.06 -4.20
C ALA A 690 -31.40 -13.82 -3.11
N VAL A 691 -31.62 -14.30 -1.89
CA VAL A 691 -30.66 -14.19 -0.79
C VAL A 691 -29.63 -15.31 -0.88
N VAL A 692 -28.36 -14.95 -1.05
CA VAL A 692 -27.24 -15.89 -1.05
C VAL A 692 -27.20 -16.60 0.32
N PRO A 693 -27.13 -17.95 0.38
CA PRO A 693 -27.11 -18.68 1.64
C PRO A 693 -25.93 -18.25 2.54
N GLY A 694 -26.24 -17.51 3.61
CA GLY A 694 -25.25 -17.03 4.58
C GLY A 694 -25.01 -15.51 4.59
N ASN A 695 -25.60 -14.74 3.67
CA ASN A 695 -25.48 -13.28 3.63
C ASN A 695 -26.87 -12.61 3.62
N SER A 696 -27.35 -12.17 4.80
CA SER A 696 -28.65 -11.51 4.99
C SER A 696 -28.53 -10.02 5.28
N THR A 697 -27.35 -9.44 5.02
CA THR A 697 -27.05 -8.02 5.26
C THR A 697 -27.09 -7.25 3.94
N ILE A 698 -27.18 -5.93 4.05
CA ILE A 698 -27.11 -5.00 2.93
C ILE A 698 -25.66 -4.56 2.76
N GLY A 699 -25.11 -4.67 1.55
CA GLY A 699 -23.76 -4.21 1.26
C GLY A 699 -23.76 -2.70 1.00
N VAL A 700 -23.15 -1.91 1.89
CA VAL A 700 -23.08 -0.45 1.79
C VAL A 700 -21.67 -0.05 1.37
N PHE A 701 -21.52 0.51 0.17
CA PHE A 701 -20.25 1.02 -0.34
C PHE A 701 -20.26 2.54 -0.28
N VAL A 702 -19.41 3.14 0.55
CA VAL A 702 -19.37 4.58 0.77
C VAL A 702 -18.01 5.16 0.37
N SER A 703 -18.04 6.21 -0.46
CA SER A 703 -16.85 6.95 -0.86
C SER A 703 -17.11 8.44 -1.08
N GLY A 704 -16.23 9.29 -0.57
CA GLY A 704 -16.38 10.75 -0.60
C GLY A 704 -15.94 11.44 0.70
N PRO A 705 -16.49 12.63 1.01
CA PRO A 705 -16.13 13.42 2.19
C PRO A 705 -16.37 12.68 3.51
N GLU A 706 -15.50 12.92 4.50
CA GLU A 706 -15.57 12.29 5.83
C GLU A 706 -16.91 12.55 6.53
N GLU A 707 -17.50 13.75 6.37
CA GLU A 707 -18.80 14.05 6.96
C GLU A 707 -19.92 13.19 6.39
N MET A 708 -19.81 12.73 5.13
CA MET A 708 -20.78 11.83 4.52
C MET A 708 -20.61 10.41 5.04
N LYS A 709 -19.37 9.94 5.19
CA LYS A 709 -19.06 8.63 5.79
C LYS A 709 -19.60 8.52 7.21
N LEU A 710 -19.32 9.53 8.04
CA LEU A 710 -19.85 9.62 9.41
C LEU A 710 -21.39 9.64 9.43
N ALA A 711 -22.03 10.33 8.49
CA ALA A 711 -23.50 10.34 8.40
C ALA A 711 -24.08 8.96 8.08
N VAL A 712 -23.41 8.17 7.23
CA VAL A 712 -23.77 6.77 6.95
C VAL A 712 -23.54 5.90 8.19
N GLU A 713 -22.41 6.04 8.85
CA GLU A 713 -22.08 5.29 10.07
C GLU A 713 -23.12 5.54 11.19
N TYR A 714 -23.48 6.80 11.43
CA TYR A 714 -24.51 7.15 12.42
C TYR A 714 -25.89 6.64 12.04
N ALA A 715 -26.30 6.76 10.77
CA ALA A 715 -27.58 6.24 10.29
C ALA A 715 -27.68 4.71 10.50
N ILE A 716 -26.60 3.99 10.19
CA ILE A 716 -26.53 2.53 10.35
C ILE A 716 -26.52 2.15 11.84
N ALA A 717 -25.82 2.90 12.69
CA ALA A 717 -25.82 2.68 14.13
C ALA A 717 -27.22 2.85 14.73
N ASP A 718 -27.98 3.86 14.28
CA ASP A 718 -29.34 4.13 14.75
C ASP A 718 -30.36 3.08 14.30
N ILE A 719 -30.26 2.59 13.05
CA ILE A 719 -31.15 1.55 12.51
C ILE A 719 -30.80 0.16 13.08
N GLY A 720 -29.52 -0.13 13.22
CA GLY A 720 -29.00 -1.40 13.72
C GLY A 720 -27.92 -1.98 12.80
N ALA A 721 -26.67 -1.94 13.27
CA ALA A 721 -25.50 -2.38 12.50
C ALA A 721 -25.54 -3.85 12.04
N SER A 722 -26.36 -4.71 12.65
CA SER A 722 -26.51 -6.11 12.24
C SER A 722 -27.17 -6.30 10.86
N HIS A 723 -27.76 -5.24 10.31
CA HIS A 723 -28.44 -5.28 9.01
C HIS A 723 -27.53 -4.87 7.85
N PHE A 724 -26.34 -4.34 8.11
CA PHE A 724 -25.50 -3.69 7.11
C PHE A 724 -24.04 -4.16 7.22
N ASP A 725 -23.43 -4.41 6.08
CA ASP A 725 -21.98 -4.53 5.95
C ASP A 725 -21.45 -3.29 5.23
N VAL A 726 -20.58 -2.53 5.89
CA VAL A 726 -20.09 -1.24 5.38
C VAL A 726 -18.69 -1.38 4.82
N PHE A 727 -18.52 -0.95 3.57
CA PHE A 727 -17.28 -0.88 2.83
C PHE A 727 -16.94 0.59 2.58
N GLU A 728 -15.97 1.09 3.34
CA GLU A 728 -15.46 2.45 3.14
C GLU A 728 -14.25 2.42 2.22
N GLU A 729 -14.27 3.25 1.19
CA GLU A 729 -13.07 3.49 0.41
C GLU A 729 -12.19 4.54 1.11
N GLU A 730 -11.02 4.11 1.60
CA GLU A 730 -9.97 5.00 2.08
C GLU A 730 -9.05 5.42 0.93
N PHE A 731 -9.41 6.49 0.22
CA PHE A 731 -8.48 7.19 -0.67
C PHE A 731 -7.94 8.46 0.01
N GLU A 732 -6.97 8.29 0.92
CA GLU A 732 -6.13 9.41 1.38
C GLU A 732 -4.92 9.54 0.43
N LEU A 733 -4.91 10.57 -0.42
CA LEU A 733 -3.73 10.99 -1.19
C LEU A 733 -2.69 11.71 -0.31
#